data_AF-A0A178E8R7-F1
#
_entry.id   AF-A0A178E8R7-F1
#
_cell.length_a   1.000
_cell.length_b   1.000
_cell.length_c   1.000
_cell.angle_alpha   90.00
_cell.angle_beta   90.00
_cell.angle_gamma   90.00
#
_symmetry.space_group_name_H-M   'P 1'
#
loop_
_entity.id
_entity.type
_entity.pdbx_description
1 polymer ?
#
loop_
_entity_poly.entity_id
_entity_poly.type
_entity_poly.pdbx_seq_one_letter_code
_entity_poly.pdbx_strand_id
1 'polypeptide(L)'
;MAPLNKAISTYHCIQAMYWRNTSGEILAVEGSNSKSLPEIWTQLKDIVCDSAATWASLQLPSGKTIKTLPITADIPALLNIRSNFPPTYQQEAISTQVSEIEHENGLFLGMLTSRPKNVKLDGFSIWAERFILLETEFQPFAHISSSTTPWAAKHRETCATIADIFERRLKNISKDDQWHLGGKEVFLNRVYGYVDKNLPIQLALPAFPCKSPNPNKVGGIMPDLAEHIAMDVLNDFVKEVNTIYEPGATMWVINDGHVFSDCIGVDDEMIDTYDACMLAIFKERYPENSAPAPTIKFKGLKNIFAADSDGFQDLQKILLNSHKMPHPVKTKLTGDAELCRKLMLGIGGPDRAYIRQLINEAEPDCLGLYRGQTRFMLEDLADIPSVKSMSGKQKKKTAALVAEEMISRNQAYSNLTELLLPNYVRLSIHAHNNAGPKFAIRLLPANMVRAIDSLETRLEPNPVYEFQLPTPWHNCMIKVEGDEFMYLARAQLARKALESPDFDGSWVDGPDGSYFSLTRKSAATADATTPPAPKLVIPNVVTEKVSIFNGNKKSTIVIVSPIAEKKKPIIICSPVVGKNSPIVVTSPTAEGQRPIVICSPVGRKQAMFSPIADKVRSPVGSPIVRRKTSVVACDPLAEKGPNASVTPIQPSPLRRQDTHFVQKAEKNKLRRILPVLSMFRVRAQA
;
A
#
# COMPACT_ATOMS: atom_id res chain seq x y z
N MET A 1 1.49 4.08 21.73
CA MET A 1 1.92 2.92 20.90
C MET A 1 1.21 1.69 21.42
N ALA A 2 0.79 0.78 20.55
CA ALA A 2 0.23 -0.49 21.00
C ALA A 2 1.26 -1.17 21.92
N PRO A 3 0.84 -1.76 23.06
CA PRO A 3 1.75 -2.36 24.04
C PRO A 3 2.71 -3.39 23.42
N LEU A 4 2.33 -3.97 22.28
CA LEU A 4 3.08 -4.95 21.50
C LEU A 4 4.29 -4.45 20.70
N ASN A 5 4.47 -3.13 20.51
CA ASN A 5 5.56 -2.58 19.68
C ASN A 5 6.85 -2.39 20.48
N LYS A 6 7.46 -3.50 20.93
CA LYS A 6 8.78 -3.50 21.58
C LYS A 6 9.72 -4.46 20.88
N ALA A 7 10.97 -4.05 20.67
CA ALA A 7 12.03 -4.88 20.10
C ALA A 7 13.41 -4.23 20.26
N ILE A 8 14.42 -4.85 19.66
CA ILE A 8 15.77 -4.31 19.48
C ILE A 8 16.11 -4.06 17.99
N SER A 9 15.11 -4.02 17.11
CA SER A 9 15.31 -3.67 15.69
C SER A 9 15.70 -2.20 15.52
N THR A 10 16.19 -1.83 14.33
CA THR A 10 16.69 -0.48 14.04
C THR A 10 15.73 0.62 14.47
N TYR A 11 14.43 0.48 14.15
CA TYR A 11 13.38 1.42 14.56
C TYR A 11 13.36 1.68 16.07
N HIS A 12 13.40 0.62 16.88
CA HIS A 12 13.25 0.71 18.33
C HIS A 12 14.49 1.33 19.00
N CYS A 13 15.62 1.33 18.31
CA CYS A 13 16.88 1.90 18.75
C CYS A 13 17.08 3.36 18.29
N ILE A 14 16.19 3.91 17.45
CA ILE A 14 16.26 5.31 17.02
C ILE A 14 15.58 6.19 18.08
N GLN A 15 16.33 7.13 18.65
CA GLN A 15 15.80 8.17 19.53
C GLN A 15 15.03 9.21 18.71
N ALA A 16 15.66 9.71 17.65
CA ALA A 16 15.07 10.69 16.76
C ALA A 16 15.86 10.81 15.47
N MET A 17 15.18 11.28 14.43
CA MET A 17 15.81 11.93 13.28
C MET A 17 15.64 13.45 13.45
N TYR A 18 16.62 14.23 13.01
CA TYR A 18 16.56 15.68 13.12
C TYR A 18 17.23 16.38 11.95
N TRP A 19 16.82 17.62 11.72
CA TRP A 19 17.55 18.56 10.89
C TRP A 19 18.20 19.60 11.77
N ARG A 20 19.45 19.99 11.47
CA ARG A 20 20.10 21.13 12.10
C ARG A 20 20.86 22.00 11.10
N ASN A 21 21.11 23.25 11.47
CA ASN A 21 22.02 24.12 10.74
C ASN A 21 23.48 23.98 11.24
N THR A 22 24.39 24.76 10.66
CA THR A 22 25.81 24.81 11.01
C THR A 22 26.08 25.34 12.43
N SER A 23 25.19 26.15 13.01
CA SER A 23 25.32 26.63 14.40
C SER A 23 24.79 25.66 15.45
N GLY A 24 24.32 24.48 15.02
CA GLY A 24 23.80 23.43 15.89
C GLY A 24 22.36 23.66 16.38
N GLU A 25 21.62 24.57 15.76
CA GLU A 25 20.19 24.75 16.02
C GLU A 25 19.37 23.66 15.32
N ILE A 26 18.49 23.00 16.08
CA ILE A 26 17.55 22.02 15.54
C ILE A 26 16.42 22.74 14.82
N LEU A 27 16.21 22.37 13.55
CA LEU A 27 15.18 22.95 12.67
C LEU A 27 13.91 22.09 12.63
N ALA A 28 14.06 20.78 12.75
CA ALA A 28 12.93 19.84 12.81
C ALA A 28 13.36 18.54 13.47
N VAL A 29 12.38 17.83 14.01
CA VAL A 29 12.56 16.57 14.74
C VAL A 29 11.43 15.60 14.38
N GLU A 30 11.77 14.35 14.12
CA GLU A 30 10.81 13.28 13.82
C GLU A 30 11.20 11.94 14.47
N GLY A 31 10.21 11.06 14.58
CA GLY A 31 10.35 9.70 15.13
C GLY A 31 9.57 9.50 16.43
N SER A 32 9.20 8.25 16.72
CA SER A 32 8.31 7.91 17.83
C SER A 32 8.83 8.28 19.22
N ASN A 33 10.14 8.40 19.38
CA ASN A 33 10.81 8.66 20.67
C ASN A 33 11.34 10.09 20.78
N SER A 34 11.01 10.93 19.78
CA SER A 34 11.71 12.18 19.56
C SER A 34 11.29 13.32 20.50
N LYS A 35 10.26 13.11 21.32
CA LYS A 35 9.75 14.10 22.29
C LYS A 35 10.82 14.59 23.28
N SER A 36 11.75 13.73 23.67
CA SER A 36 12.85 14.09 24.57
C SER A 36 14.06 14.67 23.84
N LEU A 37 14.08 14.70 22.50
CA LEU A 37 15.25 15.19 21.77
C LEU A 37 15.59 16.64 22.10
N PRO A 38 14.65 17.60 22.22
CA PRO A 38 14.99 18.97 22.58
C PRO A 38 15.76 19.06 23.92
N GLU A 39 15.36 18.28 24.93
CA GLU A 39 16.05 18.18 26.21
C GLU A 39 17.44 17.53 26.04
N ILE A 40 17.52 16.37 25.38
CA ILE A 40 18.78 15.69 25.08
C ILE A 40 19.75 16.62 24.33
N TRP A 41 19.24 17.42 23.39
CA TRP A 41 20.04 18.29 22.54
C TRP A 41 20.73 19.40 23.31
N THR A 42 20.16 19.88 24.43
CA THR A 42 20.81 20.89 25.28
C THR A 42 22.18 20.47 25.78
N GLN A 43 22.38 19.16 25.98
CA GLN A 43 23.66 18.58 26.42
C GLN A 43 24.47 18.01 25.25
N LEU A 44 23.80 17.60 24.17
CA LEU A 44 24.42 16.97 23.02
C LEU A 44 24.99 17.98 22.00
N LYS A 45 24.42 19.18 21.92
CA LYS A 45 24.75 20.18 20.90
C LYS A 45 26.24 20.49 20.86
N ASP A 46 26.83 20.81 22.00
CA ASP A 46 28.24 21.21 22.07
C ASP A 46 29.16 20.05 21.68
N ILE A 47 28.80 18.82 22.05
CA ILE A 47 29.55 17.60 21.68
C ILE A 47 29.51 17.37 20.17
N VAL A 48 28.34 17.52 19.56
CA VAL A 48 28.15 17.29 18.11
C VAL A 48 28.78 18.41 17.28
N CYS A 49 28.75 19.65 17.78
CA CYS A 49 29.27 20.82 17.07
C CYS A 49 30.74 21.14 17.38
N ASP A 50 31.37 20.40 18.29
CA ASP A 50 32.78 20.60 18.62
C ASP A 50 33.68 20.30 17.41
N SER A 51 34.45 21.30 17.01
CA SER A 51 35.45 21.18 15.95
C SER A 51 36.56 20.16 16.25
N ALA A 52 36.80 19.85 17.53
CA ALA A 52 37.76 18.85 17.97
C ALA A 52 37.17 17.42 18.01
N ALA A 53 35.86 17.24 17.79
CA ALA A 53 35.23 15.93 17.80
C ALA A 53 35.75 15.04 16.66
N THR A 54 36.17 13.83 16.99
CA THR A 54 36.65 12.85 16.01
C THR A 54 35.49 12.07 15.43
N TRP A 55 35.01 12.47 14.25
CA TRP A 55 33.96 11.78 13.52
C TRP A 55 34.52 10.64 12.66
N ALA A 56 33.96 9.43 12.80
CA ALA A 56 34.18 8.37 11.82
C ALA A 56 33.48 8.75 10.51
N SER A 57 34.17 8.65 9.38
CA SER A 57 33.63 9.06 8.07
C SER A 57 33.55 7.88 7.10
N LEU A 58 32.38 7.74 6.48
CA LEU A 58 32.15 6.83 5.36
C LEU A 58 31.82 7.63 4.10
N GLN A 59 32.71 7.58 3.13
CA GLN A 59 32.46 8.10 1.78
C GLN A 59 31.67 7.09 0.96
N LEU A 60 30.52 7.51 0.45
CA LEU A 60 29.68 6.70 -0.42
C LEU A 60 30.03 6.95 -1.89
N PRO A 61 29.81 5.97 -2.79
CA PRO A 61 29.99 6.16 -4.23
C PRO A 61 29.12 7.28 -4.83
N SER A 62 28.09 7.74 -4.10
CA SER A 62 27.31 8.91 -4.46
C SER A 62 28.02 10.24 -4.31
N GLY A 63 29.16 10.27 -3.64
CA GLY A 63 29.80 11.51 -3.21
C GLY A 63 29.27 12.01 -1.87
N LYS A 64 28.21 11.38 -1.32
CA LYS A 64 27.74 11.68 0.04
C LYS A 64 28.68 11.11 1.07
N THR A 65 28.83 11.83 2.17
CA THR A 65 29.58 11.39 3.34
C THR A 65 28.62 11.17 4.50
N ILE A 66 28.66 9.98 5.11
CA ILE A 66 28.02 9.74 6.41
C ILE A 66 29.10 9.91 7.47
N LYS A 67 28.88 10.81 8.42
CA LYS A 67 29.73 10.99 9.59
C LYS A 67 29.04 10.33 10.79
N THR A 68 29.78 9.61 11.63
CA THR A 68 29.27 8.99 12.86
C THR A 68 30.12 9.38 14.07
N LEU A 69 29.47 9.75 15.17
CA LEU A 69 30.08 10.14 16.43
C LEU A 69 29.51 9.30 17.58
N PRO A 70 30.32 8.48 18.27
CA PRO A 70 29.93 7.83 19.52
C PRO A 70 29.73 8.87 20.64
N ILE A 71 28.67 8.73 21.42
CA ILE A 71 28.38 9.62 22.55
C ILE A 71 28.77 8.94 23.85
N THR A 72 29.75 9.50 24.54
CA THR A 72 30.26 9.01 25.84
C THR A 72 29.76 9.82 27.02
N ALA A 73 29.16 11.00 26.79
CA ALA A 73 28.57 11.82 27.82
C ALA A 73 27.38 11.13 28.50
N ASP A 74 27.27 11.32 29.80
CA ASP A 74 26.16 10.79 30.59
C ASP A 74 24.96 11.75 30.50
N ILE A 75 23.99 11.41 29.66
CA ILE A 75 22.76 12.19 29.43
C ILE A 75 21.57 11.33 29.89
N PRO A 76 21.00 11.56 31.09
CA PRO A 76 19.97 10.71 31.67
C PRO A 76 18.74 10.51 30.76
N ALA A 77 18.33 11.55 30.03
CA ALA A 77 17.17 11.50 29.13
C ALA A 77 17.33 10.47 27.98
N LEU A 78 18.56 10.06 27.64
CA LEU A 78 18.80 8.97 26.66
C LEU A 78 18.25 7.62 27.15
N LEU A 79 18.17 7.41 28.46
CA LEU A 79 17.73 6.13 29.04
C LEU A 79 16.23 5.86 28.80
N ASN A 80 15.44 6.89 28.47
CA ASN A 80 13.99 6.77 28.22
C ASN A 80 13.65 5.79 27.10
N ILE A 81 14.56 5.61 26.13
CA ILE A 81 14.39 4.65 25.02
C ILE A 81 14.25 3.20 25.47
N ARG A 82 14.74 2.85 26.68
CA ARG A 82 14.63 1.50 27.25
C ARG A 82 13.20 1.01 27.33
N SER A 83 12.22 1.92 27.44
CA SER A 83 10.80 1.59 27.43
C SER A 83 10.33 0.87 26.15
N ASN A 84 11.04 1.06 25.02
CA ASN A 84 10.78 0.39 23.75
C ASN A 84 11.36 -1.01 23.65
N PHE A 85 12.24 -1.39 24.58
CA PHE A 85 12.88 -2.69 24.54
C PHE A 85 12.03 -3.72 25.29
N PRO A 86 12.07 -5.00 24.89
CA PRO A 86 11.48 -6.08 25.68
C PRO A 86 12.04 -6.09 27.10
N PRO A 87 11.29 -6.57 28.11
CA PRO A 87 11.69 -6.57 29.52
C PRO A 87 13.13 -7.02 29.79
N THR A 88 13.59 -8.04 29.05
CA THR A 88 14.94 -8.61 29.13
C THR A 88 16.07 -7.59 28.90
N TYR A 89 15.82 -6.54 28.11
CA TYR A 89 16.84 -5.54 27.73
C TYR A 89 16.67 -4.19 28.44
N GLN A 90 15.58 -3.97 29.18
CA GLN A 90 15.26 -2.64 29.72
C GLN A 90 16.26 -2.16 30.77
N GLN A 91 16.92 -3.08 31.48
CA GLN A 91 17.90 -2.75 32.51
C GLN A 91 19.34 -2.69 31.98
N GLU A 92 19.57 -3.05 30.71
CA GLU A 92 20.90 -3.06 30.14
C GLU A 92 21.46 -1.65 29.93
N ALA A 93 22.76 -1.49 30.16
CA ALA A 93 23.48 -0.28 29.78
C ALA A 93 23.35 -0.05 28.27
N ILE A 94 23.22 1.22 27.85
CA ILE A 94 23.08 1.57 26.45
C ILE A 94 24.38 2.14 25.86
N SER A 95 24.58 1.96 24.56
CA SER A 95 25.55 2.68 23.74
C SER A 95 24.80 3.63 22.81
N THR A 96 25.26 4.87 22.72
CA THR A 96 24.62 5.93 21.93
C THR A 96 25.55 6.45 20.86
N GLN A 97 25.03 6.73 19.68
CA GLN A 97 25.77 7.35 18.58
C GLN A 97 24.88 8.31 17.80
N VAL A 98 25.51 9.33 17.23
CA VAL A 98 24.94 10.24 16.24
C VAL A 98 25.49 9.86 14.87
N SER A 99 24.66 9.89 13.84
CA SER A 99 25.10 9.82 12.45
C SER A 99 24.47 10.94 11.63
N GLU A 100 25.26 11.63 10.81
CA GLU A 100 24.84 12.80 10.04
C GLU A 100 25.28 12.74 8.57
N ILE A 101 24.45 13.36 7.73
CA ILE A 101 24.74 13.68 6.34
C ILE A 101 24.60 15.19 6.17
N GLU A 102 25.64 15.82 5.65
CA GLU A 102 25.62 17.22 5.24
C GLU A 102 25.03 17.34 3.83
N HIS A 103 24.11 18.29 3.66
CA HIS A 103 23.48 18.62 2.39
C HIS A 103 24.07 19.89 1.80
N GLU A 104 23.93 20.07 0.48
CA GLU A 104 24.52 21.21 -0.27
C GLU A 104 24.08 22.59 0.24
N ASN A 105 22.93 22.67 0.91
CA ASN A 105 22.42 23.90 1.53
C ASN A 105 23.03 24.18 2.91
N GLY A 106 24.03 23.40 3.35
CA GLY A 106 24.69 23.54 4.66
C GLY A 106 23.89 22.99 5.83
N LEU A 107 22.75 22.32 5.58
CA LEU A 107 21.97 21.66 6.61
C LEU A 107 22.43 20.22 6.82
N PHE A 108 22.27 19.73 8.05
CA PHE A 108 22.62 18.37 8.44
C PHE A 108 21.35 17.58 8.75
N LEU A 109 21.18 16.45 8.07
CA LEU A 109 20.21 15.42 8.44
C LEU A 109 20.91 14.45 9.38
N GLY A 110 20.46 14.40 10.62
CA GLY A 110 21.01 13.58 11.68
C GLY A 110 20.07 12.50 12.17
N MET A 111 20.64 11.44 12.73
CA MET A 111 19.93 10.38 13.42
C MET A 111 20.68 10.04 14.71
N LEU A 112 19.95 10.09 15.83
CA LEU A 112 20.44 9.69 17.15
C LEU A 112 19.93 8.28 17.45
N THR A 113 20.84 7.37 17.79
CA THR A 113 20.48 5.99 18.10
C THR A 113 21.09 5.55 19.43
N SER A 114 20.33 4.76 20.19
CA SER A 114 20.75 4.19 21.47
C SER A 114 20.37 2.71 21.51
N ARG A 115 21.33 1.83 21.81
CA ARG A 115 21.17 0.36 21.79
C ARG A 115 21.63 -0.27 23.09
N PRO A 116 21.07 -1.41 23.52
CA PRO A 116 21.65 -2.19 24.61
C PRO A 116 23.08 -2.64 24.27
N LYS A 117 24.04 -2.49 25.18
CA LYS A 117 25.47 -2.78 24.94
C LYS A 117 25.75 -4.25 24.58
N ASN A 118 24.92 -5.18 25.07
CA ASN A 118 25.10 -6.61 24.77
C ASN A 118 24.59 -6.99 23.38
N VAL A 119 23.80 -6.14 22.74
CA VAL A 119 23.34 -6.34 21.37
C VAL A 119 24.46 -5.91 20.42
N LYS A 120 25.16 -6.88 19.84
CA LYS A 120 26.23 -6.62 18.88
C LYS A 120 25.66 -5.91 17.65
N LEU A 121 26.29 -4.80 17.26
CA LEU A 121 25.98 -4.13 16.02
C LEU A 121 26.41 -5.00 14.84
N ASP A 122 25.44 -5.60 14.17
CA ASP A 122 25.68 -6.45 13.01
C ASP A 122 25.68 -5.62 11.71
N GLY A 123 26.14 -6.24 10.62
CA GLY A 123 26.17 -5.57 9.33
C GLY A 123 24.79 -5.09 8.87
N PHE A 124 23.73 -5.84 9.20
CA PHE A 124 22.37 -5.49 8.81
C PHE A 124 21.89 -4.22 9.50
N SER A 125 22.08 -4.09 10.82
CA SER A 125 21.67 -2.91 11.58
C SER A 125 22.36 -1.64 11.05
N ILE A 126 23.65 -1.76 10.73
CA ILE A 126 24.43 -0.67 10.12
C ILE A 126 23.86 -0.29 8.76
N TRP A 127 23.59 -1.28 7.90
CA TRP A 127 22.96 -1.03 6.60
C TRP A 127 21.60 -0.36 6.76
N ALA A 128 20.76 -0.84 7.68
CA ALA A 128 19.42 -0.33 7.92
C ALA A 128 19.44 1.13 8.37
N GLU A 129 20.31 1.49 9.31
CA GLU A 129 20.50 2.88 9.75
C GLU A 129 20.90 3.81 8.59
N ARG A 130 21.87 3.37 7.79
CA ARG A 130 22.33 4.12 6.62
C ARG A 130 21.23 4.24 5.57
N PHE A 131 20.50 3.17 5.32
CA PHE A 131 19.34 3.16 4.42
C PHE A 131 18.30 4.18 4.85
N ILE A 132 17.94 4.24 6.14
CA ILE A 132 16.97 5.22 6.65
C ILE A 132 17.48 6.66 6.45
N LEU A 133 18.73 6.96 6.83
CA LEU A 133 19.31 8.30 6.62
C LEU A 133 19.35 8.73 5.15
N LEU A 134 19.55 7.78 4.23
CA LEU A 134 19.66 8.06 2.79
C LEU A 134 18.30 8.15 2.09
N GLU A 135 17.32 7.39 2.56
CA GLU A 135 16.03 7.25 1.86
C GLU A 135 14.87 7.97 2.53
N THR A 136 15.00 8.43 3.78
CA THR A 136 13.94 9.20 4.45
C THR A 136 13.57 10.46 3.65
N GLU A 137 12.28 10.73 3.56
CA GLU A 137 11.70 11.95 2.94
C GLU A 137 11.45 13.04 3.99
N PHE A 138 12.26 13.07 5.03
CA PHE A 138 12.18 14.07 6.09
C PHE A 138 12.69 15.44 5.63
N GLN A 139 11.84 16.45 5.77
CA GLN A 139 12.04 17.85 5.48
C GLN A 139 11.99 18.66 6.77
N PRO A 140 12.78 19.75 6.88
CA PRO A 140 12.75 20.65 8.02
C PRO A 140 11.53 21.57 7.99
N PHE A 141 10.35 21.00 8.19
CA PHE A 141 9.09 21.72 8.25
C PHE A 141 8.88 22.40 9.60
N ALA A 142 8.44 23.65 9.56
CA ALA A 142 8.04 24.39 10.75
C ALA A 142 6.65 23.95 11.22
N HIS A 143 6.38 24.15 12.51
CA HIS A 143 5.03 24.07 13.05
C HIS A 143 4.19 25.28 12.65
N ILE A 144 2.87 25.13 12.73
CA ILE A 144 1.93 26.21 12.44
C ILE A 144 2.22 27.42 13.33
N SER A 145 2.45 28.58 12.71
CA SER A 145 2.79 29.81 13.42
C SER A 145 1.55 30.58 13.86
N SER A 146 1.59 31.22 15.04
CA SER A 146 0.60 32.21 15.49
C SER A 146 0.86 33.63 14.96
N SER A 147 1.89 33.81 14.11
CA SER A 147 2.23 35.11 13.51
C SER A 147 1.01 35.79 12.87
N THR A 148 0.88 37.10 13.08
CA THR A 148 -0.20 37.92 12.52
C THR A 148 0.13 38.47 11.13
N THR A 149 1.26 38.08 10.55
CA THR A 149 1.63 38.53 9.21
C THR A 149 0.62 38.04 8.17
N PRO A 150 0.33 38.83 7.11
CA PRO A 150 -0.70 38.49 6.13
C PRO A 150 -0.51 37.11 5.48
N TRP A 151 0.74 36.72 5.15
CA TRP A 151 1.01 35.41 4.56
C TRP A 151 0.80 34.27 5.56
N ALA A 152 1.19 34.43 6.83
CA ALA A 152 0.99 33.41 7.84
C ALA A 152 -0.50 33.19 8.11
N ALA A 153 -1.30 34.26 8.12
CA ALA A 153 -2.76 34.17 8.20
C ALA A 153 -3.35 33.40 7.00
N LYS A 154 -2.93 33.72 5.78
CA LYS A 154 -3.35 33.02 4.56
C LYS A 154 -2.96 31.54 4.57
N HIS A 155 -1.75 31.20 5.04
CA HIS A 155 -1.30 29.82 5.17
C HIS A 155 -2.19 29.04 6.15
N ARG A 156 -2.54 29.64 7.30
CA ARG A 156 -3.46 29.02 8.27
C ARG A 156 -4.85 28.80 7.68
N GLU A 157 -5.40 29.79 6.98
CA GLU A 157 -6.70 29.69 6.30
C GLU A 157 -6.71 28.57 5.24
N THR A 158 -5.63 28.48 4.45
CA THR A 158 -5.45 27.41 3.46
C THR A 158 -5.43 26.04 4.14
N CYS A 159 -4.66 25.89 5.23
CA CYS A 159 -4.60 24.64 6.01
C CYS A 159 -5.97 24.27 6.61
N ALA A 160 -6.69 25.25 7.17
CA ALA A 160 -8.02 25.05 7.73
C ALA A 160 -9.01 24.56 6.66
N THR A 161 -9.01 25.19 5.49
CA THR A 161 -9.85 24.80 4.35
C THR A 161 -9.54 23.36 3.91
N ILE A 162 -8.26 22.97 3.86
CA ILE A 162 -7.86 21.60 3.52
C ILE A 162 -8.33 20.60 4.58
N ALA A 163 -8.23 20.94 5.87
CA ALA A 163 -8.72 20.09 6.95
C ALA A 163 -10.24 19.91 6.87
N ASP A 164 -11.00 20.94 6.50
CA ASP A 164 -12.45 20.87 6.32
C ASP A 164 -12.84 20.04 5.10
N ILE A 165 -12.08 20.12 4.00
CA ILE A 165 -12.24 19.22 2.84
C ILE A 165 -11.98 17.78 3.26
N PHE A 166 -10.90 17.50 4.01
CA PHE A 166 -10.59 16.17 4.51
C PHE A 166 -11.70 15.62 5.40
N GLU A 167 -12.15 16.42 6.37
CA GLU A 167 -13.20 16.06 7.31
C GLU A 167 -14.52 15.71 6.62
N ARG A 168 -14.93 16.50 5.62
CA ARG A 168 -16.17 16.29 4.88
C ARG A 168 -16.09 15.15 3.86
N ARG A 169 -14.96 14.99 3.18
CA ARG A 169 -14.83 14.06 2.03
C ARG A 169 -14.31 12.68 2.44
N LEU A 170 -13.31 12.63 3.32
CA LEU A 170 -12.55 11.41 3.57
C LEU A 170 -12.65 10.92 5.01
N LYS A 171 -12.70 11.78 6.03
CA LYS A 171 -12.59 11.34 7.44
C LYS A 171 -13.66 10.30 7.78
N ASN A 172 -13.19 9.16 8.28
CA ASN A 172 -14.08 8.21 8.94
C ASN A 172 -14.24 8.56 10.42
N ILE A 173 -15.44 8.42 10.94
CA ILE A 173 -15.74 8.62 12.36
C ILE A 173 -15.58 7.28 13.09
N SER A 174 -14.84 7.26 14.19
CA SER A 174 -14.78 6.11 15.11
C SER A 174 -15.60 6.39 16.38
N LYS A 175 -15.88 5.34 17.16
CA LYS A 175 -16.60 5.46 18.44
C LYS A 175 -15.89 6.39 19.45
N ASP A 176 -14.57 6.46 19.36
CA ASP A 176 -13.66 7.18 20.23
C ASP A 176 -12.96 8.34 19.50
N ASP A 177 -13.59 8.92 18.46
CA ASP A 177 -13.00 9.98 17.63
C ASP A 177 -12.51 11.18 18.46
N GLN A 178 -11.26 11.58 18.22
CA GLN A 178 -10.53 12.66 18.88
C GLN A 178 -10.12 13.75 17.88
N TRP A 179 -10.77 13.80 16.71
CA TRP A 179 -10.45 14.81 15.69
C TRP A 179 -10.56 16.24 16.26
N HIS A 180 -11.63 16.54 16.99
CA HIS A 180 -11.83 17.85 17.63
C HIS A 180 -11.18 17.99 19.02
N LEU A 181 -10.40 17.00 19.47
CA LEU A 181 -9.73 16.97 20.77
C LEU A 181 -8.19 17.08 20.66
N GLY A 182 -7.68 17.57 19.53
CA GLY A 182 -6.23 17.64 19.25
C GLY A 182 -5.85 17.02 17.90
N GLY A 183 -6.68 16.13 17.35
CA GLY A 183 -6.40 15.43 16.09
C GLY A 183 -6.30 16.36 14.88
N LYS A 184 -7.21 17.35 14.79
CA LYS A 184 -7.23 18.36 13.73
C LYS A 184 -5.97 19.22 13.77
N GLU A 185 -5.48 19.57 14.95
CA GLU A 185 -4.25 20.33 15.15
C GLU A 185 -3.01 19.55 14.67
N VAL A 186 -2.97 18.23 14.89
CA VAL A 186 -1.89 17.37 14.36
C VAL A 186 -1.95 17.34 12.83
N PHE A 187 -3.15 17.22 12.25
CA PHE A 187 -3.34 17.26 10.80
C PHE A 187 -2.90 18.61 10.21
N LEU A 188 -3.35 19.72 10.81
CA LEU A 188 -3.02 21.08 10.38
C LEU A 188 -1.51 21.33 10.40
N ASN A 189 -0.81 20.92 11.47
CA ASN A 189 0.65 21.04 11.54
C ASN A 189 1.35 20.27 10.41
N ARG A 190 0.86 19.07 10.10
CA ARG A 190 1.42 18.24 9.03
C ARG A 190 1.24 18.88 7.65
N VAL A 191 0.07 19.46 7.39
CA VAL A 191 -0.23 20.20 6.15
C VAL A 191 0.53 21.52 6.06
N TYR A 192 0.64 22.25 7.17
CA TYR A 192 1.28 23.56 7.23
C TYR A 192 2.73 23.52 6.75
N GLY A 193 3.49 22.48 7.07
CA GLY A 193 4.86 22.33 6.59
C GLY A 193 5.01 22.37 5.06
N TYR A 194 4.03 21.83 4.33
CA TYR A 194 3.98 21.91 2.87
C TYR A 194 3.56 23.30 2.39
N VAL A 195 2.50 23.86 2.99
CA VAL A 195 1.95 25.18 2.62
C VAL A 195 2.98 26.29 2.84
N ASP A 196 3.69 26.27 3.98
CA ASP A 196 4.75 27.23 4.30
C ASP A 196 5.89 27.22 3.28
N LYS A 197 6.20 26.05 2.72
CA LYS A 197 7.26 25.85 1.72
C LYS A 197 6.75 25.91 0.27
N ASN A 198 5.46 26.17 0.06
CA ASN A 198 4.81 26.13 -1.24
C ASN A 198 5.07 24.81 -1.99
N LEU A 199 4.98 23.68 -1.29
CA LEU A 199 5.21 22.33 -1.83
C LEU A 199 3.89 21.56 -1.98
N PRO A 200 3.79 20.62 -2.95
CA PRO A 200 2.64 19.73 -3.03
C PRO A 200 2.51 18.86 -1.76
N ILE A 201 1.32 18.83 -1.17
CA ILE A 201 1.03 18.03 0.03
C ILE A 201 1.12 16.54 -0.31
N GLN A 202 1.85 15.77 0.50
CA GLN A 202 1.98 14.33 0.28
C GLN A 202 1.11 13.56 1.27
N LEU A 203 0.18 12.75 0.75
CA LEU A 203 -0.66 11.86 1.54
C LEU A 203 -0.23 10.41 1.31
N ALA A 204 -0.10 9.61 2.36
CA ALA A 204 0.26 8.19 2.28
C ALA A 204 -0.90 7.32 2.74
N LEU A 205 -1.40 6.46 1.85
CA LEU A 205 -2.50 5.54 2.11
C LEU A 205 -2.07 4.08 1.84
N PRO A 206 -1.64 3.33 2.86
CA PRO A 206 -1.57 1.88 2.81
C PRO A 206 -2.94 1.26 2.51
N ALA A 207 -3.13 0.72 1.31
CA ALA A 207 -4.41 0.16 0.88
C ALA A 207 -4.28 -0.63 -0.44
N PHE A 208 -5.37 -1.31 -0.82
CA PHE A 208 -5.51 -2.03 -2.09
C PHE A 208 -4.45 -3.13 -2.29
N PRO A 209 -4.28 -4.09 -1.36
CA PRO A 209 -3.29 -5.16 -1.48
C PRO A 209 -3.56 -6.06 -2.69
N CYS A 210 -4.72 -6.72 -2.66
CA CYS A 210 -5.31 -7.59 -3.68
C CYS A 210 -6.72 -7.98 -3.22
N LYS A 211 -7.56 -8.52 -4.11
CA LYS A 211 -8.83 -9.15 -3.71
C LYS A 211 -8.58 -10.33 -2.77
N SER A 212 -9.52 -10.55 -1.84
CA SER A 212 -9.54 -11.72 -0.96
C SER A 212 -9.44 -13.02 -1.79
N PRO A 213 -8.66 -14.01 -1.34
CA PRO A 213 -8.60 -15.32 -1.98
C PRO A 213 -9.90 -16.13 -1.79
N ASN A 214 -10.78 -15.70 -0.88
CA ASN A 214 -12.03 -16.39 -0.59
C ASN A 214 -13.11 -15.95 -1.60
N PRO A 215 -13.57 -16.84 -2.51
CA PRO A 215 -14.56 -16.48 -3.51
C PRO A 215 -15.90 -16.12 -2.88
N ASN A 216 -16.22 -16.53 -1.65
CA ASN A 216 -17.45 -16.14 -0.95
C ASN A 216 -17.45 -14.66 -0.55
N LYS A 217 -16.28 -14.02 -0.50
CA LYS A 217 -16.14 -12.62 -0.13
C LYS A 217 -16.21 -11.68 -1.31
N VAL A 218 -15.60 -12.06 -2.42
CA VAL A 218 -15.38 -11.20 -3.60
C VAL A 218 -16.00 -11.79 -4.87
N GLY A 219 -16.35 -10.92 -5.83
CA GLY A 219 -16.91 -11.35 -7.11
C GLY A 219 -15.87 -11.99 -8.04
N GLY A 220 -14.62 -11.53 -7.95
CA GLY A 220 -13.49 -12.05 -8.70
C GLY A 220 -12.15 -11.66 -8.07
N ILE A 221 -11.05 -11.97 -8.76
CA ILE A 221 -9.67 -11.73 -8.28
C ILE A 221 -9.09 -10.37 -8.72
N MET A 222 -9.79 -9.67 -9.63
CA MET A 222 -9.37 -8.36 -10.15
C MET A 222 -10.16 -7.23 -9.47
N PRO A 223 -9.66 -5.97 -9.52
CA PRO A 223 -10.44 -4.82 -9.09
C PRO A 223 -11.81 -4.79 -9.76
N ASP A 224 -12.86 -4.50 -9.00
CA ASP A 224 -14.24 -4.40 -9.46
C ASP A 224 -14.82 -3.01 -9.14
N LEU A 225 -16.12 -2.79 -9.33
CA LEU A 225 -16.74 -1.47 -9.15
C LEU A 225 -16.43 -0.84 -7.78
N ALA A 226 -16.18 -1.65 -6.74
CA ALA A 226 -15.80 -1.15 -5.43
C ALA A 226 -14.48 -0.37 -5.45
N GLU A 227 -13.46 -0.88 -6.13
CA GLU A 227 -12.18 -0.19 -6.30
C GLU A 227 -12.30 1.06 -7.17
N HIS A 228 -13.14 1.02 -8.20
CA HIS A 228 -13.39 2.18 -9.06
C HIS A 228 -13.99 3.35 -8.26
N ILE A 229 -15.07 3.11 -7.51
CA ILE A 229 -15.69 4.14 -6.66
C ILE A 229 -14.66 4.67 -5.64
N ALA A 230 -13.84 3.79 -5.06
CA ALA A 230 -12.80 4.23 -4.14
C ALA A 230 -11.75 5.13 -4.79
N MET A 231 -11.38 4.87 -6.04
CA MET A 231 -10.48 5.76 -6.80
C MET A 231 -11.13 7.11 -7.14
N ASP A 232 -12.44 7.18 -7.40
CA ASP A 232 -13.15 8.46 -7.55
C ASP A 232 -13.02 9.31 -6.29
N VAL A 233 -13.37 8.72 -5.15
CA VAL A 233 -13.35 9.41 -3.84
C VAL A 233 -11.96 10.00 -3.56
N LEU A 234 -10.90 9.23 -3.79
CA LEU A 234 -9.53 9.70 -3.58
C LEU A 234 -9.13 10.79 -4.58
N ASN A 235 -9.50 10.65 -5.85
CA ASN A 235 -9.15 11.60 -6.90
C ASN A 235 -9.90 12.92 -6.74
N ASP A 236 -11.19 12.87 -6.42
CA ASP A 236 -12.04 14.04 -6.23
C ASP A 236 -11.62 14.84 -4.99
N PHE A 237 -11.22 14.17 -3.91
CA PHE A 237 -10.60 14.83 -2.76
C PHE A 237 -9.37 15.65 -3.17
N VAL A 238 -8.43 15.03 -3.91
CA VAL A 238 -7.21 15.72 -4.33
C VAL A 238 -7.52 16.86 -5.31
N LYS A 239 -8.45 16.66 -6.25
CA LYS A 239 -8.90 17.71 -7.16
C LYS A 239 -9.46 18.91 -6.41
N GLU A 240 -10.29 18.69 -5.39
CA GLU A 240 -10.84 19.78 -4.58
C GLU A 240 -9.74 20.54 -3.84
N VAL A 241 -8.76 19.86 -3.26
CA VAL A 241 -7.58 20.51 -2.65
C VAL A 241 -6.82 21.35 -3.68
N ASN A 242 -6.64 20.84 -4.90
CA ASN A 242 -5.93 21.56 -5.98
C ASN A 242 -6.67 22.83 -6.44
N THR A 243 -7.97 22.98 -6.17
CA THR A 243 -8.71 24.21 -6.50
C THR A 243 -8.39 25.38 -5.56
N ILE A 244 -7.93 25.10 -4.33
CA ILE A 244 -7.67 26.11 -3.30
C ILE A 244 -6.19 26.26 -2.96
N TYR A 245 -5.35 25.29 -3.30
CA TYR A 245 -3.91 25.31 -3.07
C TYR A 245 -3.15 24.98 -4.35
N GLU A 246 -2.44 25.96 -4.90
CA GLU A 246 -1.84 25.90 -6.25
C GLU A 246 -0.80 24.78 -6.44
N PRO A 247 0.14 24.52 -5.50
CA PRO A 247 1.01 23.34 -5.58
C PRO A 247 0.24 22.01 -5.47
N GLY A 248 -0.97 22.05 -4.93
CA GLY A 248 -1.87 20.91 -4.84
C GLY A 248 -1.46 19.83 -3.85
N ALA A 249 -2.00 18.64 -4.05
CA ALA A 249 -1.71 17.46 -3.26
C ALA A 249 -1.49 16.22 -4.15
N THR A 250 -0.82 15.23 -3.60
CA THR A 250 -0.64 13.90 -4.21
C THR A 250 -1.03 12.82 -3.22
N MET A 251 -2.00 11.98 -3.62
CA MET A 251 -2.38 10.77 -2.90
C MET A 251 -1.47 9.61 -3.32
N TRP A 252 -0.62 9.13 -2.42
CA TRP A 252 0.13 7.89 -2.62
C TRP A 252 -0.67 6.71 -2.10
N VAL A 253 -1.22 5.92 -3.02
CA VAL A 253 -1.75 4.60 -2.74
C VAL A 253 -0.55 3.64 -2.61
N ILE A 254 -0.33 3.17 -1.38
CA ILE A 254 0.80 2.30 -1.06
C ILE A 254 0.31 0.85 -0.94
N ASN A 255 0.42 0.08 -2.01
CA ASN A 255 0.01 -1.32 -2.05
C ASN A 255 0.84 -2.15 -1.05
N ASP A 256 0.16 -2.71 -0.06
CA ASP A 256 0.71 -3.52 1.01
C ASP A 256 0.53 -5.03 0.77
N GLY A 257 0.08 -5.46 -0.41
CA GLY A 257 -0.15 -6.87 -0.74
C GLY A 257 1.12 -7.72 -0.64
N HIS A 258 2.27 -7.18 -1.08
CA HIS A 258 3.56 -7.87 -0.92
C HIS A 258 3.97 -8.04 0.54
N VAL A 259 3.43 -7.26 1.48
CA VAL A 259 3.70 -7.43 2.91
C VAL A 259 3.09 -8.75 3.42
N PHE A 260 1.92 -9.14 2.89
CA PHE A 260 1.08 -10.19 3.46
C PHE A 260 0.79 -11.37 2.53
N SER A 261 1.25 -11.38 1.27
CA SER A 261 0.84 -12.36 0.24
C SER A 261 0.86 -13.82 0.71
N ASP A 262 1.94 -14.25 1.39
CA ASP A 262 2.12 -15.59 1.96
C ASP A 262 1.34 -15.85 3.25
N CYS A 263 0.83 -14.81 3.90
CA CYS A 263 -0.10 -14.90 5.01
C CYS A 263 -1.54 -15.14 4.52
N ILE A 264 -1.89 -14.57 3.36
CA ILE A 264 -3.25 -14.62 2.80
C ILE A 264 -3.38 -15.61 1.64
N GLY A 265 -2.35 -16.38 1.29
CA GLY A 265 -2.47 -17.40 0.24
C GLY A 265 -2.55 -16.85 -1.18
N VAL A 266 -2.03 -15.64 -1.42
CA VAL A 266 -1.99 -15.01 -2.74
C VAL A 266 -0.54 -15.01 -3.24
N ASP A 267 -0.33 -15.41 -4.50
CA ASP A 267 1.00 -15.43 -5.11
C ASP A 267 1.52 -14.00 -5.33
N ASP A 268 2.84 -13.78 -5.19
CA ASP A 268 3.45 -12.46 -5.36
C ASP A 268 3.18 -11.83 -6.74
N GLU A 269 3.15 -12.65 -7.80
CA GLU A 269 2.83 -12.21 -9.16
C GLU A 269 1.38 -11.74 -9.30
N MET A 270 0.46 -12.25 -8.48
CA MET A 270 -0.92 -11.80 -8.46
C MET A 270 -1.04 -10.42 -7.82
N ILE A 271 -0.24 -10.14 -6.78
CA ILE A 271 -0.15 -8.78 -6.21
C ILE A 271 0.32 -7.79 -7.28
N ASP A 272 1.39 -8.14 -8.01
CA ASP A 272 1.90 -7.30 -9.11
C ASP A 272 0.84 -7.08 -10.21
N THR A 273 0.05 -8.11 -10.50
CA THR A 273 -1.03 -8.02 -11.50
C THR A 273 -2.16 -7.11 -11.02
N TYR A 274 -2.58 -7.23 -9.77
CA TYR A 274 -3.61 -6.38 -9.19
C TYR A 274 -3.19 -4.91 -9.17
N ASP A 275 -1.96 -4.63 -8.75
CA ASP A 275 -1.38 -3.27 -8.75
C ASP A 275 -1.30 -2.68 -10.16
N ALA A 276 -0.89 -3.48 -11.15
CA ALA A 276 -0.87 -3.06 -12.56
C ALA A 276 -2.29 -2.76 -13.10
N CYS A 277 -3.29 -3.55 -12.71
CA CYS A 277 -4.69 -3.30 -13.07
C CYS A 277 -5.20 -2.00 -12.45
N MET A 278 -4.95 -1.75 -11.17
CA MET A 278 -5.32 -0.48 -10.51
C MET A 278 -4.72 0.73 -11.23
N LEU A 279 -3.43 0.67 -11.58
CA LEU A 279 -2.76 1.73 -12.33
C LEU A 279 -3.36 1.91 -13.74
N ALA A 280 -3.74 0.83 -14.41
CA ALA A 280 -4.35 0.89 -15.73
C ALA A 280 -5.74 1.55 -15.67
N ILE A 281 -6.57 1.15 -14.70
CA ILE A 281 -7.90 1.74 -14.47
C ILE A 281 -7.75 3.23 -14.20
N PHE A 282 -6.83 3.62 -13.31
CA PHE A 282 -6.58 5.02 -13.00
C PHE A 282 -6.23 5.83 -14.27
N LYS A 283 -5.32 5.32 -15.11
CA LYS A 283 -4.91 5.99 -16.36
C LYS A 283 -6.03 6.08 -17.39
N GLU A 284 -6.85 5.03 -17.52
CA GLU A 284 -7.99 5.01 -18.44
C GLU A 284 -9.05 6.03 -18.01
N ARG A 285 -9.27 6.14 -16.70
CA ARG A 285 -10.31 7.00 -16.14
C ARG A 285 -9.91 8.48 -16.06
N TYR A 286 -8.62 8.75 -15.87
CA TYR A 286 -8.09 10.11 -15.73
C TYR A 286 -6.92 10.35 -16.68
N PRO A 287 -7.17 10.43 -18.00
CA PRO A 287 -6.12 10.59 -19.01
C PRO A 287 -5.48 11.98 -18.98
N GLU A 288 -6.24 13.02 -18.60
CA GLU A 288 -5.76 14.39 -18.50
C GLU A 288 -5.32 14.72 -17.07
N ASN A 289 -4.01 14.78 -16.86
CA ASN A 289 -3.41 15.33 -15.64
C ASN A 289 -2.95 16.76 -15.93
N SER A 290 -3.88 17.69 -16.06
CA SER A 290 -3.61 19.13 -16.24
C SER A 290 -3.22 19.84 -14.93
N ALA A 291 -3.23 19.12 -13.80
CA ALA A 291 -2.84 19.66 -12.50
C ALA A 291 -1.31 19.81 -12.38
N PRO A 292 -0.81 20.79 -11.61
CA PRO A 292 0.63 21.00 -11.36
C PRO A 292 1.34 19.78 -10.76
N ALA A 293 0.61 18.97 -9.98
CA ALA A 293 1.07 17.71 -9.41
C ALA A 293 0.11 16.56 -9.79
N PRO A 294 0.61 15.31 -9.96
CA PRO A 294 -0.24 14.15 -10.19
C PRO A 294 -1.19 13.91 -9.01
N THR A 295 -2.48 13.68 -9.30
CA THR A 295 -3.50 13.49 -8.26
C THR A 295 -3.28 12.23 -7.43
N ILE A 296 -3.06 11.09 -8.09
CA ILE A 296 -2.81 9.78 -7.44
C ILE A 296 -1.52 9.16 -7.98
N LYS A 297 -0.79 8.51 -7.09
CA LYS A 297 0.39 7.69 -7.39
C LYS A 297 0.32 6.35 -6.69
N PHE A 298 0.98 5.37 -7.30
CA PHE A 298 1.05 4.01 -6.81
C PHE A 298 2.49 3.68 -6.38
N LYS A 299 2.62 3.00 -5.25
CA LYS A 299 3.90 2.52 -4.71
C LYS A 299 3.66 1.20 -3.98
N GLY A 300 4.50 0.20 -4.17
CA GLY A 300 4.48 -1.03 -3.38
C GLY A 300 5.73 -1.20 -2.53
N LEU A 301 5.77 -2.29 -1.75
CA LEU A 301 6.92 -2.65 -0.92
C LEU A 301 8.23 -2.76 -1.74
N LYS A 302 8.17 -3.32 -2.95
CA LYS A 302 9.31 -3.40 -3.88
C LYS A 302 9.81 -2.03 -4.32
N ASN A 303 8.92 -1.04 -4.44
CA ASN A 303 9.31 0.33 -4.78
C ASN A 303 9.95 1.05 -3.57
N ILE A 304 9.49 0.78 -2.35
CA ILE A 304 10.10 1.32 -1.12
C ILE A 304 11.58 0.94 -1.03
N PHE A 305 11.91 -0.32 -1.33
CA PHE A 305 13.30 -0.81 -1.30
C PHE A 305 14.05 -0.71 -2.64
N ALA A 306 13.44 -0.09 -3.66
CA ALA A 306 14.01 -0.01 -5.01
C ALA A 306 14.53 -1.37 -5.53
N ALA A 307 13.67 -2.40 -5.47
CA ALA A 307 14.03 -3.79 -5.78
C ALA A 307 14.62 -4.00 -7.20
N ASP A 308 14.25 -3.13 -8.14
CA ASP A 308 14.77 -3.11 -9.51
C ASP A 308 16.21 -2.55 -9.64
N SER A 309 16.81 -2.08 -8.54
CA SER A 309 18.15 -1.50 -8.57
C SER A 309 19.25 -2.57 -8.48
N ASP A 310 20.37 -2.34 -9.17
CA ASP A 310 21.53 -3.25 -9.13
C ASP A 310 22.03 -3.51 -7.70
N GLY A 311 21.99 -2.49 -6.83
CA GLY A 311 22.39 -2.61 -5.42
C GLY A 311 21.48 -3.53 -4.61
N PHE A 312 20.18 -3.58 -4.92
CA PHE A 312 19.26 -4.50 -4.26
C PHE A 312 19.54 -5.97 -4.63
N GLN A 313 19.87 -6.23 -5.89
CA GLN A 313 20.19 -7.58 -6.38
C GLN A 313 21.46 -8.16 -5.73
N ASP A 314 22.43 -7.31 -5.41
CA ASP A 314 23.62 -7.74 -4.67
C ASP A 314 23.32 -7.98 -3.17
N LEU A 315 22.49 -7.13 -2.57
CA LEU A 315 22.01 -7.33 -1.20
C LEU A 315 21.22 -8.63 -1.07
N GLN A 316 20.44 -9.01 -2.08
CA GLN A 316 19.75 -10.30 -2.15
C GLN A 316 20.73 -11.46 -2.01
N LYS A 317 21.83 -11.46 -2.77
CA LYS A 317 22.86 -12.51 -2.71
C LYS A 317 23.50 -12.64 -1.33
N ILE A 318 23.66 -11.52 -0.62
CA ILE A 318 24.30 -11.47 0.70
C ILE A 318 23.32 -11.88 1.82
N LEU A 319 22.08 -11.39 1.77
CA LEU A 319 21.11 -11.49 2.86
C LEU A 319 20.05 -12.57 2.68
N LEU A 320 20.05 -13.31 1.56
CA LEU A 320 19.07 -14.37 1.23
C LEU A 320 18.79 -15.33 2.41
N ASN A 321 19.83 -15.65 3.20
CA ASN A 321 19.77 -16.59 4.32
C ASN A 321 19.70 -15.95 5.73
N SER A 322 19.67 -14.62 5.84
CA SER A 322 19.84 -13.92 7.12
C SER A 322 18.65 -14.03 8.08
N HIS A 323 17.43 -14.23 7.57
CA HIS A 323 16.21 -14.28 8.37
C HIS A 323 15.32 -15.45 7.94
N LYS A 324 14.94 -16.30 8.91
CA LYS A 324 13.88 -17.30 8.75
C LYS A 324 12.55 -16.63 9.05
N MET A 325 11.80 -16.30 8.00
CA MET A 325 10.42 -15.85 8.12
C MET A 325 9.49 -17.06 7.96
N PRO A 326 8.48 -17.23 8.83
CA PRO A 326 7.52 -18.31 8.65
C PRO A 326 6.55 -17.95 7.52
N HIS A 327 6.17 -18.98 6.77
CA HIS A 327 5.17 -18.92 5.70
C HIS A 327 4.08 -19.94 6.00
N PRO A 328 3.06 -19.58 6.82
CA PRO A 328 2.06 -20.55 7.28
C PRO A 328 1.16 -21.08 6.16
N VAL A 329 1.05 -20.35 5.04
CA VAL A 329 0.22 -20.70 3.89
C VAL A 329 1.09 -20.90 2.65
N LYS A 330 0.77 -21.91 1.83
CA LYS A 330 1.52 -22.20 0.61
C LYS A 330 1.17 -21.19 -0.49
N THR A 331 2.19 -20.50 -1.00
CA THR A 331 2.11 -19.50 -2.07
C THR A 331 3.39 -19.54 -2.90
N LYS A 332 3.34 -18.99 -4.11
CA LYS A 332 4.53 -18.74 -4.92
C LYS A 332 5.13 -17.40 -4.56
N LEU A 333 6.34 -17.43 -4.02
CA LEU A 333 7.10 -16.26 -3.62
C LEU A 333 8.16 -15.93 -4.67
N THR A 334 8.37 -14.63 -4.87
CA THR A 334 9.49 -14.10 -5.65
C THR A 334 10.63 -13.72 -4.70
N GLY A 335 11.88 -13.88 -5.16
CA GLY A 335 13.05 -13.55 -4.34
C GLY A 335 13.09 -12.07 -3.91
N ASP A 336 12.59 -11.18 -4.75
CA ASP A 336 12.63 -9.74 -4.49
C ASP A 336 11.62 -9.32 -3.42
N ALA A 337 10.37 -9.78 -3.53
CA ALA A 337 9.35 -9.50 -2.53
C ALA A 337 9.70 -10.15 -1.18
N GLU A 338 10.25 -11.37 -1.20
CA GLU A 338 10.69 -12.06 0.00
C GLU A 338 11.82 -11.32 0.72
N LEU A 339 12.80 -10.82 -0.02
CA LEU A 339 13.85 -9.98 0.57
C LEU A 339 13.24 -8.71 1.16
N CYS A 340 12.34 -8.04 0.44
CA CYS A 340 11.69 -6.82 0.95
C CYS A 340 10.95 -7.05 2.29
N ARG A 341 10.25 -8.18 2.45
CA ARG A 341 9.61 -8.56 3.72
C ARG A 341 10.63 -8.72 4.85
N LYS A 342 11.74 -9.41 4.57
CA LYS A 342 12.84 -9.60 5.53
C LYS A 342 13.46 -8.27 5.94
N LEU A 343 13.74 -7.38 4.99
CA LEU A 343 14.28 -6.06 5.27
C LEU A 343 13.32 -5.23 6.12
N MET A 344 12.03 -5.21 5.78
CA MET A 344 11.00 -4.53 6.56
C MET A 344 10.92 -5.04 8.00
N LEU A 345 10.89 -6.36 8.19
CA LEU A 345 10.89 -6.98 9.53
C LEU A 345 12.19 -6.72 10.29
N GLY A 346 13.35 -6.75 9.64
CA GLY A 346 14.61 -6.45 10.30
C GLY A 346 14.71 -4.98 10.73
N ILE A 347 14.21 -4.05 9.92
CA ILE A 347 14.24 -2.61 10.23
C ILE A 347 13.26 -2.27 11.36
N GLY A 348 12.01 -2.73 11.24
CA GLY A 348 10.92 -2.23 12.07
C GLY A 348 10.15 -3.30 12.85
N GLY A 349 10.51 -4.58 12.73
CA GLY A 349 9.76 -5.68 13.33
C GLY A 349 9.70 -5.60 14.85
N PRO A 350 8.51 -5.83 15.45
CA PRO A 350 8.38 -6.04 16.89
C PRO A 350 8.93 -7.41 17.30
N ASP A 351 9.28 -7.57 18.57
CA ASP A 351 9.73 -8.83 19.13
C ASP A 351 8.55 -9.81 19.24
N ARG A 352 8.68 -10.95 18.56
CA ARG A 352 7.63 -11.98 18.47
C ARG A 352 7.43 -12.71 19.79
N ALA A 353 8.50 -12.92 20.56
CA ALA A 353 8.39 -13.56 21.86
C ALA A 353 7.65 -12.64 22.84
N TYR A 354 7.86 -11.34 22.74
CA TYR A 354 7.13 -10.35 23.53
C TYR A 354 5.65 -10.27 23.14
N ILE A 355 5.31 -10.27 21.84
CA ILE A 355 3.91 -10.37 21.40
C ILE A 355 3.26 -11.65 21.99
N ARG A 356 3.97 -12.78 21.92
CA ARG A 356 3.47 -14.04 22.48
C ARG A 356 3.26 -13.97 24.00
N GLN A 357 4.18 -13.31 24.71
CA GLN A 357 4.05 -13.08 26.14
C GLN A 357 2.77 -12.31 26.45
N LEU A 358 2.51 -11.19 25.78
CA LEU A 358 1.30 -10.39 25.98
C LEU A 358 0.01 -11.18 25.72
N ILE A 359 0.01 -12.02 24.67
CA ILE A 359 -1.13 -12.91 24.37
C ILE A 359 -1.36 -13.90 25.52
N ASN A 360 -0.29 -14.48 26.07
CA ASN A 360 -0.39 -15.45 27.17
C ASN A 360 -0.83 -14.79 28.48
N GLU A 361 -0.38 -13.56 28.74
CA GLU A 361 -0.75 -12.74 29.90
C GLU A 361 -2.15 -12.10 29.77
N ALA A 362 -2.82 -12.31 28.64
CA ALA A 362 -4.13 -11.77 28.33
C ALA A 362 -4.21 -10.23 28.39
N GLU A 363 -3.15 -9.55 27.95
CA GLU A 363 -3.17 -8.10 27.78
C GLU A 363 -4.35 -7.69 26.87
N PRO A 364 -5.28 -6.82 27.31
CA PRO A 364 -6.57 -6.62 26.65
C PRO A 364 -6.48 -6.24 25.16
N ASP A 365 -5.60 -5.30 24.82
CA ASP A 365 -5.51 -4.76 23.46
C ASP A 365 -4.87 -5.78 22.51
N CYS A 366 -3.76 -6.38 22.92
CA CYS A 366 -3.04 -7.40 22.16
C CYS A 366 -3.91 -8.66 21.96
N LEU A 367 -4.56 -9.14 23.01
CA LEU A 367 -5.42 -10.32 22.95
C LEU A 367 -6.67 -10.07 22.09
N GLY A 368 -7.29 -8.89 22.23
CA GLY A 368 -8.42 -8.48 21.41
C GLY A 368 -8.06 -8.46 19.91
N LEU A 369 -6.94 -7.82 19.58
CA LEU A 369 -6.41 -7.77 18.21
C LEU A 369 -6.10 -9.18 17.67
N TYR A 370 -5.39 -10.01 18.44
CA TYR A 370 -5.04 -11.37 18.05
C TYR A 370 -6.27 -12.25 17.79
N ARG A 371 -7.29 -12.19 18.66
CA ARG A 371 -8.54 -12.95 18.50
C ARG A 371 -9.35 -12.48 17.29
N GLY A 372 -9.46 -11.16 17.12
CA GLY A 372 -10.12 -10.55 15.96
C GLY A 372 -9.46 -10.98 14.65
N GLN A 373 -8.14 -10.83 14.58
CA GLN A 373 -7.35 -11.23 13.41
C GLN A 373 -7.46 -12.74 13.14
N THR A 374 -7.41 -13.59 14.18
CA THR A 374 -7.57 -15.05 14.02
C THR A 374 -8.94 -15.41 13.45
N ARG A 375 -10.02 -14.76 13.92
CA ARG A 375 -11.38 -14.98 13.38
C ARG A 375 -11.47 -14.55 11.93
N PHE A 376 -10.91 -13.40 11.60
CA PHE A 376 -10.86 -12.89 10.24
C PHE A 376 -10.12 -13.87 9.31
N MET A 377 -8.96 -14.37 9.73
CA MET A 377 -8.16 -15.31 8.93
C MET A 377 -8.79 -16.71 8.82
N LEU A 378 -9.61 -17.12 9.79
CA LEU A 378 -10.38 -18.36 9.67
C LEU A 378 -11.36 -18.32 8.48
N GLU A 379 -11.99 -17.17 8.25
CA GLU A 379 -12.89 -16.96 7.11
C GLU A 379 -12.08 -16.78 5.81
N ASP A 380 -11.08 -15.91 5.82
CA ASP A 380 -10.34 -15.52 4.61
C ASP A 380 -9.54 -16.69 4.01
N LEU A 381 -8.99 -17.56 4.87
CA LEU A 381 -8.18 -18.69 4.41
C LEU A 381 -8.99 -19.95 4.05
N ALA A 382 -10.31 -19.96 4.31
CA ALA A 382 -11.12 -21.18 4.33
C ALA A 382 -11.08 -21.97 3.01
N ASP A 383 -11.03 -21.26 1.88
CA ASP A 383 -11.09 -21.83 0.53
C ASP A 383 -9.72 -21.94 -0.17
N ILE A 384 -8.64 -21.48 0.46
CA ILE A 384 -7.29 -21.65 -0.09
C ILE A 384 -6.97 -23.15 -0.18
N PRO A 385 -6.51 -23.67 -1.33
CA PRO A 385 -6.33 -25.11 -1.53
C PRO A 385 -5.52 -25.81 -0.43
N SER A 386 -4.43 -25.21 0.04
CA SER A 386 -3.59 -25.79 1.10
C SER A 386 -4.26 -25.81 2.48
N VAL A 387 -5.23 -24.92 2.74
CA VAL A 387 -5.92 -24.79 4.02
C VAL A 387 -7.25 -25.54 3.99
N LYS A 388 -7.95 -25.55 2.85
CA LYS A 388 -9.23 -26.20 2.64
C LYS A 388 -9.20 -27.69 2.99
N SER A 389 -8.09 -28.37 2.65
CA SER A 389 -7.85 -29.79 2.92
C SER A 389 -7.49 -30.11 4.38
N MET A 390 -7.33 -29.10 5.24
CA MET A 390 -6.98 -29.29 6.65
C MET A 390 -8.21 -29.59 7.52
N SER A 391 -8.03 -30.31 8.63
CA SER A 391 -9.05 -30.46 9.67
C SER A 391 -9.40 -29.11 10.32
N GLY A 392 -10.58 -29.00 10.96
CA GLY A 392 -10.98 -27.76 11.66
C GLY A 392 -9.97 -27.30 12.73
N LYS A 393 -9.33 -28.25 13.43
CA LYS A 393 -8.27 -27.95 14.41
C LYS A 393 -7.02 -27.36 13.72
N GLN A 394 -6.61 -27.94 12.59
CA GLN A 394 -5.49 -27.43 11.81
C GLN A 394 -5.80 -26.06 11.21
N LYS A 395 -7.01 -25.83 10.67
CA LYS A 395 -7.45 -24.51 10.18
C LYS A 395 -7.33 -23.42 11.25
N LYS A 396 -7.83 -23.69 12.46
CA LYS A 396 -7.70 -22.78 13.62
C LYS A 396 -6.24 -22.50 13.98
N LYS A 397 -5.38 -23.54 13.98
CA LYS A 397 -3.95 -23.37 14.24
C LYS A 397 -3.25 -22.53 13.17
N THR A 398 -3.55 -22.78 11.89
CA THR A 398 -2.99 -22.00 10.77
C THR A 398 -3.44 -20.55 10.84
N ALA A 399 -4.73 -20.28 11.07
CA ALA A 399 -5.26 -18.92 11.19
C ALA A 399 -4.62 -18.16 12.36
N ALA A 400 -4.38 -18.82 13.50
CA ALA A 400 -3.66 -18.25 14.64
C ALA A 400 -2.21 -17.87 14.29
N LEU A 401 -1.46 -18.76 13.63
CA LEU A 401 -0.09 -18.47 13.18
C LEU A 401 -0.06 -17.30 12.19
N VAL A 402 -1.01 -17.27 11.25
CA VAL A 402 -1.14 -16.17 10.28
C VAL A 402 -1.49 -14.86 10.99
N ALA A 403 -2.35 -14.88 12.00
CA ALA A 403 -2.71 -13.69 12.75
C ALA A 403 -1.50 -13.04 13.43
N GLU A 404 -0.61 -13.83 14.04
CA GLU A 404 0.63 -13.33 14.62
C GLU A 404 1.55 -12.70 13.57
N GLU A 405 1.70 -13.34 12.40
CA GLU A 405 2.46 -12.78 11.29
C GLU A 405 1.88 -11.45 10.82
N MET A 406 0.57 -11.38 10.63
CA MET A 406 -0.08 -10.17 10.16
C MET A 406 0.08 -9.02 11.15
N ILE A 407 -0.05 -9.27 12.46
CA ILE A 407 0.19 -8.26 13.49
C ILE A 407 1.64 -7.78 13.46
N SER A 408 2.60 -8.71 13.45
CA SER A 408 4.04 -8.39 13.43
C SER A 408 4.43 -7.60 12.18
N ARG A 409 3.97 -8.02 11.00
CA ARG A 409 4.29 -7.38 9.72
C ARG A 409 3.59 -6.05 9.53
N ASN A 410 2.33 -5.91 9.94
CA ASN A 410 1.62 -4.63 9.91
C ASN A 410 2.32 -3.59 10.80
N GLN A 411 2.74 -4.00 11.99
CA GLN A 411 3.51 -3.13 12.88
C GLN A 411 4.87 -2.76 12.26
N ALA A 412 5.60 -3.73 11.70
CA ALA A 412 6.87 -3.48 11.02
C ALA A 412 6.73 -2.51 9.84
N TYR A 413 5.67 -2.67 9.05
CA TYR A 413 5.37 -1.81 7.92
C TYR A 413 4.98 -0.38 8.37
N SER A 414 4.21 -0.28 9.45
CA SER A 414 3.89 1.00 10.09
C SER A 414 5.15 1.72 10.58
N ASN A 415 6.09 0.99 11.17
CA ASN A 415 7.36 1.53 11.67
C ASN A 415 8.26 1.97 10.49
N LEU A 416 8.34 1.18 9.42
CA LEU A 416 9.10 1.52 8.22
C LEU A 416 8.56 2.78 7.53
N THR A 417 7.24 2.88 7.37
CA THR A 417 6.60 4.06 6.76
C THR A 417 6.79 5.32 7.59
N GLU A 418 6.83 5.20 8.92
CA GLU A 418 7.13 6.32 9.81
C GLU A 418 8.56 6.86 9.64
N LEU A 419 9.55 5.97 9.50
CA LEU A 419 10.94 6.38 9.29
C LEU A 419 11.17 6.97 7.90
N LEU A 420 10.53 6.42 6.87
CA LEU A 420 10.78 6.83 5.49
C LEU A 420 9.92 7.99 5.01
N LEU A 421 8.70 8.13 5.53
CA LEU A 421 7.72 9.13 5.08
C LEU A 421 7.23 10.00 6.27
N PRO A 422 8.11 10.54 7.11
CA PRO A 422 7.69 11.16 8.37
C PRO A 422 6.82 12.39 8.18
N ASN A 423 7.02 13.16 7.10
CA ASN A 423 6.19 14.35 6.81
C ASN A 423 4.90 14.08 6.06
N TYR A 424 4.62 12.85 5.63
CA TYR A 424 3.40 12.57 4.89
C TYR A 424 2.19 12.65 5.83
N VAL A 425 1.06 13.13 5.31
CA VAL A 425 -0.23 12.94 5.98
C VAL A 425 -0.58 11.45 5.90
N ARG A 426 -0.47 10.73 7.02
CA ARG A 426 -0.69 9.27 7.05
C ARG A 426 -2.18 8.98 7.15
N LEU A 427 -2.72 8.39 6.11
CA LEU A 427 -4.10 7.93 6.04
C LEU A 427 -4.17 6.43 6.35
N SER A 428 -5.35 5.96 6.72
CA SER A 428 -5.58 4.55 7.07
C SER A 428 -7.00 4.13 6.70
N ILE A 429 -7.14 2.89 6.25
CA ILE A 429 -8.45 2.24 6.04
C ILE A 429 -8.98 1.55 7.30
N HIS A 430 -8.21 1.54 8.39
CA HIS A 430 -8.63 1.03 9.68
C HIS A 430 -9.26 2.15 10.51
N ALA A 431 -10.26 1.79 11.32
CA ALA A 431 -10.82 2.72 12.29
C ALA A 431 -9.73 3.12 13.30
N HIS A 432 -9.40 4.41 13.30
CA HIS A 432 -8.55 5.05 14.29
C HIS A 432 -9.33 6.19 14.92
N ASN A 433 -8.97 6.54 16.14
CA ASN A 433 -9.54 7.66 16.87
C ASN A 433 -9.17 9.04 16.29
N ASN A 434 -8.46 9.13 15.16
CA ASN A 434 -8.08 10.39 14.52
C ASN A 434 -7.28 11.37 15.40
N ALA A 435 -6.66 10.92 16.50
CA ALA A 435 -5.75 11.74 17.32
C ALA A 435 -4.38 11.99 16.64
N GLY A 436 -4.14 11.36 15.48
CA GLY A 436 -2.84 11.28 14.84
C GLY A 436 -1.95 10.17 15.43
N PRO A 437 -0.84 9.83 14.75
CA PRO A 437 -0.38 10.38 13.48
C PRO A 437 -1.12 9.81 12.26
N LYS A 438 -2.04 8.85 12.44
CA LYS A 438 -2.83 8.24 11.36
C LYS A 438 -4.27 8.72 11.39
N PHE A 439 -4.83 9.05 10.24
CA PHE A 439 -6.21 9.50 10.08
C PHE A 439 -7.01 8.48 9.28
N ALA A 440 -8.10 7.99 9.87
CA ALA A 440 -8.97 7.01 9.25
C ALA A 440 -9.77 7.64 8.12
N ILE A 441 -9.86 6.95 6.97
CA ILE A 441 -10.60 7.43 5.81
C ILE A 441 -11.68 6.45 5.36
N ARG A 442 -12.77 6.98 4.84
CA ARG A 442 -13.83 6.24 4.17
C ARG A 442 -13.55 6.23 2.66
N LEU A 443 -13.45 5.04 2.08
CA LEU A 443 -13.20 4.85 0.65
C LEU A 443 -14.49 4.88 -0.19
N LEU A 444 -15.66 4.77 0.42
CA LEU A 444 -16.93 4.64 -0.29
C LEU A 444 -17.91 5.72 0.21
N PRO A 445 -18.56 6.49 -0.67
CA PRO A 445 -19.42 7.60 -0.23
C PRO A 445 -20.64 7.07 0.53
N ALA A 446 -20.89 7.54 1.75
CA ALA A 446 -22.03 7.07 2.55
C ALA A 446 -23.41 7.45 1.97
N ASN A 447 -23.45 8.48 1.13
CA ASN A 447 -24.65 8.87 0.39
C ASN A 447 -24.90 8.01 -0.86
N MET A 448 -23.95 7.15 -1.26
CA MET A 448 -24.04 6.31 -2.45
C MET A 448 -23.99 4.82 -2.12
N VAL A 449 -23.16 4.42 -1.16
CA VAL A 449 -22.85 3.03 -0.84
C VAL A 449 -23.20 2.73 0.62
N ARG A 450 -23.92 1.62 0.84
CA ARG A 450 -24.20 1.07 2.16
C ARG A 450 -23.59 -0.33 2.30
N ALA A 451 -22.93 -0.59 3.42
CA ALA A 451 -22.48 -1.94 3.72
C ALA A 451 -23.62 -2.74 4.36
N ILE A 452 -23.82 -3.97 3.91
CA ILE A 452 -24.92 -4.83 4.35
C ILE A 452 -24.46 -6.27 4.59
N ASP A 453 -25.15 -6.94 5.50
CA ASP A 453 -24.99 -8.38 5.76
C ASP A 453 -26.20 -9.20 5.29
N SER A 454 -27.30 -8.53 4.95
CA SER A 454 -28.58 -9.12 4.54
C SER A 454 -29.21 -8.26 3.44
N LEU A 455 -29.82 -8.91 2.44
CA LEU A 455 -30.57 -8.22 1.38
C LEU A 455 -31.99 -7.88 1.81
N GLU A 456 -32.50 -8.54 2.85
CA GLU A 456 -33.84 -8.36 3.40
C GLU A 456 -33.90 -7.04 4.19
N THR A 457 -32.94 -6.81 5.10
CA THR A 457 -32.85 -5.61 5.93
C THR A 457 -31.93 -4.53 5.36
N ARG A 458 -31.54 -4.61 4.08
CA ARG A 458 -30.54 -3.73 3.45
C ARG A 458 -30.82 -2.23 3.50
N LEU A 459 -32.09 -1.85 3.67
CA LEU A 459 -32.52 -0.45 3.78
C LEU A 459 -32.38 0.07 5.23
N GLU A 460 -32.22 -0.82 6.20
CA GLU A 460 -32.01 -0.50 7.60
C GLU A 460 -30.54 -0.14 7.86
N PRO A 461 -30.24 0.83 8.75
CA PRO A 461 -28.88 1.08 9.19
C PRO A 461 -28.27 -0.15 9.88
N ASN A 462 -27.03 -0.48 9.56
CA ASN A 462 -26.26 -1.52 10.27
C ASN A 462 -25.26 -0.85 11.23
N PRO A 463 -25.46 -0.93 12.56
CA PRO A 463 -24.57 -0.30 13.55
C PRO A 463 -23.12 -0.79 13.50
N VAL A 464 -22.87 -2.01 12.98
CA VAL A 464 -21.51 -2.54 12.83
C VAL A 464 -20.70 -1.67 11.86
N TYR A 465 -21.34 -1.25 10.76
CA TYR A 465 -20.71 -0.47 9.70
C TYR A 465 -20.80 1.04 9.90
N GLU A 466 -21.38 1.49 11.01
CA GLU A 466 -21.37 2.90 11.40
C GLU A 466 -19.94 3.38 11.69
N PHE A 467 -19.13 2.52 12.32
CA PHE A 467 -17.75 2.81 12.72
C PHE A 467 -16.71 1.93 12.04
N GLN A 468 -17.09 0.74 11.52
CA GLN A 468 -16.18 -0.15 10.81
C GLN A 468 -16.18 0.15 9.31
N LEU A 469 -14.99 0.11 8.71
CA LEU A 469 -14.77 0.38 7.29
C LEU A 469 -14.58 -0.93 6.53
N PRO A 470 -15.64 -1.54 5.97
CA PRO A 470 -15.47 -2.66 5.07
C PRO A 470 -14.74 -2.17 3.81
N THR A 471 -13.70 -2.90 3.41
CA THR A 471 -12.85 -2.48 2.30
C THR A 471 -13.31 -3.10 0.98
N PRO A 472 -13.04 -2.42 -0.16
CA PRO A 472 -13.36 -2.93 -1.50
C PRO A 472 -12.84 -4.34 -1.76
N TRP A 473 -11.64 -4.64 -1.29
CA TRP A 473 -10.97 -5.91 -1.62
C TRP A 473 -11.43 -7.13 -0.83
N HIS A 474 -12.27 -6.94 0.20
CA HIS A 474 -12.86 -8.05 0.97
C HIS A 474 -14.35 -8.25 0.66
N ASN A 475 -14.89 -7.53 -0.32
CA ASN A 475 -16.31 -7.47 -0.63
C ASN A 475 -16.51 -7.31 -2.15
N CYS A 476 -17.76 -7.20 -2.57
CA CYS A 476 -18.15 -6.79 -3.92
C CYS A 476 -19.33 -5.81 -3.86
N MET A 477 -19.58 -5.14 -4.98
CA MET A 477 -20.77 -4.31 -5.14
C MET A 477 -21.99 -5.13 -5.57
N ILE A 478 -23.15 -4.77 -5.02
CA ILE A 478 -24.47 -5.27 -5.37
C ILE A 478 -25.37 -4.08 -5.65
N LYS A 479 -26.05 -4.07 -6.80
CA LYS A 479 -27.11 -3.12 -7.13
C LYS A 479 -28.42 -3.86 -7.17
N VAL A 480 -29.40 -3.42 -6.40
CA VAL A 480 -30.78 -3.91 -6.48
C VAL A 480 -31.60 -2.92 -7.29
N GLU A 481 -32.35 -3.40 -8.29
CA GLU A 481 -33.22 -2.56 -9.11
C GLU A 481 -34.28 -1.84 -8.25
N GLY A 482 -34.49 -0.56 -8.55
CA GLY A 482 -35.42 0.31 -7.83
C GLY A 482 -34.85 0.94 -6.55
N ASP A 483 -33.78 0.39 -5.98
CA ASP A 483 -33.13 0.99 -4.82
C ASP A 483 -32.24 2.17 -5.25
N GLU A 484 -32.14 3.22 -4.43
CA GLU A 484 -31.21 4.34 -4.69
C GLU A 484 -29.76 3.93 -4.46
N PHE A 485 -29.49 3.23 -3.36
CA PHE A 485 -28.15 2.87 -2.92
C PHE A 485 -27.51 1.76 -3.77
N MET A 486 -26.18 1.73 -3.74
CA MET A 486 -25.37 0.56 -4.03
C MET A 486 -25.01 -0.12 -2.71
N TYR A 487 -24.85 -1.43 -2.72
CA TYR A 487 -24.55 -2.20 -1.52
C TYR A 487 -23.18 -2.85 -1.59
N LEU A 488 -22.36 -2.64 -0.57
CA LEU A 488 -21.10 -3.37 -0.38
C LEU A 488 -21.37 -4.58 0.51
N ALA A 489 -21.12 -5.78 0.00
CA ALA A 489 -21.36 -7.01 0.76
C ALA A 489 -20.44 -8.15 0.34
N ARG A 490 -20.49 -9.26 1.07
CA ARG A 490 -19.87 -10.53 0.67
C ARG A 490 -20.55 -11.06 -0.59
N ALA A 491 -19.77 -11.54 -1.57
CA ALA A 491 -20.30 -12.13 -2.80
C ALA A 491 -21.26 -13.32 -2.58
N GLN A 492 -21.09 -14.06 -1.48
CA GLN A 492 -22.00 -15.15 -1.11
C GLN A 492 -23.44 -14.65 -0.88
N LEU A 493 -23.63 -13.42 -0.41
CA LEU A 493 -24.96 -12.85 -0.22
C LEU A 493 -25.70 -12.74 -1.55
N ALA A 494 -25.05 -12.18 -2.57
CA ALA A 494 -25.61 -12.10 -3.92
C ALA A 494 -25.84 -13.49 -4.53
N ARG A 495 -24.88 -14.41 -4.41
CA ARG A 495 -25.02 -15.76 -4.97
C ARG A 495 -26.19 -16.53 -4.35
N LYS A 496 -26.39 -16.43 -3.02
CA LYS A 496 -27.54 -17.04 -2.35
C LYS A 496 -28.87 -16.43 -2.81
N ALA A 497 -28.92 -15.13 -3.04
CA ALA A 497 -30.11 -14.48 -3.58
C ALA A 497 -30.44 -14.97 -5.00
N LEU A 498 -29.43 -15.17 -5.85
CA LEU A 498 -29.61 -15.72 -7.19
C LEU A 498 -30.04 -17.20 -7.20
N GLU A 499 -29.78 -17.93 -6.12
CA GLU A 499 -30.29 -19.29 -5.90
C GLU A 499 -31.72 -19.28 -5.31
N SER A 500 -32.21 -18.14 -4.82
CA SER A 500 -33.52 -18.01 -4.19
C SER A 500 -34.62 -17.67 -5.22
N PRO A 501 -35.90 -17.94 -4.90
CA PRO A 501 -37.02 -17.57 -5.75
C PRO A 501 -37.35 -16.07 -5.68
N ASP A 502 -36.69 -15.27 -4.86
CA ASP A 502 -37.05 -13.87 -4.57
C ASP A 502 -36.32 -12.87 -5.49
N PHE A 503 -35.20 -13.29 -6.08
CA PHE A 503 -34.37 -12.44 -6.92
C PHE A 503 -34.07 -13.10 -8.28
N ASP A 504 -33.99 -12.27 -9.31
CA ASP A 504 -33.25 -12.53 -10.54
C ASP A 504 -32.01 -11.66 -10.58
N GLY A 505 -31.04 -11.99 -11.44
CA GLY A 505 -29.88 -11.15 -11.64
C GLY A 505 -28.66 -11.90 -12.16
N SER A 506 -27.54 -11.18 -12.22
CA SER A 506 -26.25 -11.76 -12.63
C SER A 506 -25.08 -10.89 -12.20
N TRP A 507 -23.87 -11.42 -12.34
CA TRP A 507 -22.66 -10.61 -12.35
C TRP A 507 -22.57 -9.87 -13.69
N VAL A 508 -22.48 -8.54 -13.64
CA VAL A 508 -22.45 -7.67 -14.82
C VAL A 508 -21.14 -6.90 -14.87
N ASP A 509 -20.63 -6.71 -16.09
CA ASP A 509 -19.45 -5.88 -16.35
C ASP A 509 -19.89 -4.51 -16.85
N GLY A 510 -19.86 -3.51 -15.95
CA GLY A 510 -20.20 -2.13 -16.27
C GLY A 510 -19.00 -1.33 -16.82
N PRO A 511 -19.24 -0.14 -17.39
CA PRO A 511 -18.17 0.77 -17.81
C PRO A 511 -17.26 1.20 -16.64
N ASP A 512 -17.83 1.29 -15.43
CA ASP A 512 -17.14 1.66 -14.19
C ASP A 512 -16.71 0.45 -13.36
N GLY A 513 -16.70 -0.75 -13.95
CA GLY A 513 -16.30 -1.99 -13.28
C GLY A 513 -17.47 -2.92 -12.99
N SER A 514 -17.13 -4.13 -12.56
CA SER A 514 -18.08 -5.24 -12.43
C SER A 514 -18.79 -5.24 -11.07
N TYR A 515 -20.03 -5.74 -11.03
CA TYR A 515 -20.84 -5.85 -9.82
C TYR A 515 -21.98 -6.87 -9.99
N PHE A 516 -22.67 -7.23 -8.90
CA PHE A 516 -23.91 -8.01 -8.98
C PHE A 516 -25.12 -7.11 -9.23
N SER A 517 -25.85 -7.32 -10.32
CA SER A 517 -27.14 -6.67 -10.57
C SER A 517 -28.27 -7.62 -10.19
N LEU A 518 -29.15 -7.20 -9.28
CA LEU A 518 -30.27 -7.99 -8.77
C LEU A 518 -31.60 -7.27 -9.00
N THR A 519 -32.64 -8.01 -9.35
CA THR A 519 -34.02 -7.54 -9.49
C THR A 519 -34.92 -8.38 -8.60
N ARG A 520 -35.82 -7.76 -7.83
CA ARG A 520 -36.81 -8.50 -7.05
C ARG A 520 -37.84 -9.12 -7.99
N LYS A 521 -38.09 -10.42 -7.87
CA LYS A 521 -39.24 -11.06 -8.52
C LYS A 521 -40.50 -10.56 -7.83
N SER A 522 -41.34 -9.83 -8.55
CA SER A 522 -42.65 -9.42 -8.04
C SER A 522 -43.42 -10.67 -7.62
N ALA A 523 -43.86 -10.74 -6.37
CA ALA A 523 -44.99 -11.59 -6.04
C ALA A 523 -46.17 -11.13 -6.92
N ALA A 524 -46.80 -12.05 -7.62
CA ALA A 524 -48.04 -11.77 -8.34
C ALA A 524 -49.12 -11.34 -7.34
N THR A 525 -49.28 -10.04 -7.11
CA THR A 525 -50.46 -9.46 -6.48
C THR A 525 -50.82 -8.15 -7.18
N ALA A 526 -52.10 -8.06 -7.53
CA ALA A 526 -52.73 -7.05 -8.36
C ALA A 526 -52.68 -5.62 -7.80
N ASP A 527 -52.72 -4.68 -8.73
CA ASP A 527 -53.11 -3.26 -8.65
C ASP A 527 -52.59 -2.39 -7.49
N ALA A 528 -51.64 -1.50 -7.83
CA ALA A 528 -51.65 -0.13 -7.35
C ALA A 528 -50.93 0.79 -8.35
N THR A 529 -51.69 1.70 -8.97
CA THR A 529 -51.20 2.78 -9.84
C THR A 529 -50.45 3.85 -9.04
N THR A 530 -49.21 4.19 -9.43
CA THR A 530 -48.51 5.41 -9.00
C THR A 530 -47.60 5.89 -10.17
N PRO A 531 -47.47 7.20 -10.45
CA PRO A 531 -46.95 7.72 -11.72
C PRO A 531 -45.42 7.62 -11.84
N PRO A 532 -44.83 7.75 -13.05
CA PRO A 532 -43.49 7.25 -13.32
C PRO A 532 -42.38 8.19 -12.84
N ALA A 533 -41.40 7.63 -12.12
CA ALA A 533 -40.06 8.21 -11.97
C ALA A 533 -39.26 8.00 -13.29
N PRO A 534 -38.16 8.76 -13.52
CA PRO A 534 -37.47 8.77 -14.81
C PRO A 534 -36.95 7.37 -15.18
N LYS A 535 -37.33 6.89 -16.37
CA LYS A 535 -36.98 5.56 -16.88
C LYS A 535 -35.47 5.45 -17.11
N LEU A 536 -34.80 4.55 -16.38
CA LEU A 536 -33.59 3.89 -16.86
C LEU A 536 -34.02 2.76 -17.80
N VAL A 537 -33.46 2.70 -19.01
CA VAL A 537 -33.80 1.68 -20.00
C VAL A 537 -33.01 0.40 -19.70
N ILE A 538 -33.71 -0.66 -19.28
CA ILE A 538 -33.16 -2.00 -19.05
C ILE A 538 -33.44 -2.85 -20.32
N PRO A 539 -32.43 -3.41 -20.99
CA PRO A 539 -32.64 -4.33 -22.11
C PRO A 539 -33.11 -5.71 -21.61
N ASN A 540 -34.22 -6.22 -22.14
CA ASN A 540 -34.67 -7.59 -21.91
C ASN A 540 -33.77 -8.58 -22.66
N VAL A 541 -33.28 -9.64 -22.00
CA VAL A 541 -32.67 -10.78 -22.71
C VAL A 541 -33.14 -12.12 -22.14
N VAL A 542 -33.48 -13.02 -23.07
CA VAL A 542 -33.97 -14.39 -22.87
C VAL A 542 -32.79 -15.36 -22.62
N THR A 543 -32.95 -16.29 -21.69
CA THR A 543 -31.95 -17.32 -21.34
C THR A 543 -32.28 -18.68 -21.99
N GLU A 544 -31.33 -19.28 -22.70
CA GLU A 544 -31.35 -20.71 -23.06
C GLU A 544 -30.09 -21.43 -22.52
N LYS A 545 -30.27 -22.67 -22.03
CA LYS A 545 -29.20 -23.54 -21.50
C LYS A 545 -28.56 -24.35 -22.61
N VAL A 546 -27.22 -24.36 -22.70
CA VAL A 546 -26.47 -25.27 -23.58
C VAL A 546 -25.34 -25.97 -22.80
N SER A 547 -25.18 -27.28 -23.02
CA SER A 547 -24.11 -28.12 -22.46
C SER A 547 -23.10 -28.49 -23.54
N ILE A 548 -21.79 -28.44 -23.26
CA ILE A 548 -20.74 -28.89 -24.19
C ILE A 548 -19.79 -29.87 -23.47
N PHE A 549 -19.56 -31.03 -24.09
CA PHE A 549 -18.60 -32.05 -23.65
C PHE A 549 -17.26 -31.89 -24.38
N ASN A 550 -16.15 -32.09 -23.66
CA ASN A 550 -14.82 -32.19 -24.25
C ASN A 550 -14.32 -33.65 -24.15
N GLY A 551 -13.83 -34.19 -25.27
CA GLY A 551 -13.26 -35.53 -25.32
C GLY A 551 -12.04 -35.63 -24.41
N ASN A 552 -12.17 -36.44 -23.36
CA ASN A 552 -11.11 -36.98 -22.49
C ASN A 552 -10.48 -36.10 -21.39
N LYS A 553 -11.24 -35.18 -20.76
CA LYS A 553 -11.14 -34.91 -19.31
C LYS A 553 -12.32 -34.06 -18.83
N LYS A 554 -13.06 -34.59 -17.84
CA LYS A 554 -14.24 -33.96 -17.24
C LYS A 554 -13.83 -32.75 -16.39
N SER A 555 -14.18 -31.54 -16.84
CA SER A 555 -14.25 -30.35 -15.98
C SER A 555 -15.39 -29.49 -16.50
N THR A 556 -16.41 -29.27 -15.67
CA THR A 556 -17.59 -28.47 -16.02
C THR A 556 -17.37 -27.04 -15.51
N ILE A 557 -17.42 -26.06 -16.40
CA ILE A 557 -17.52 -24.63 -16.04
C ILE A 557 -18.82 -24.13 -16.64
N VAL A 558 -19.69 -23.54 -15.81
CA VAL A 558 -20.95 -22.92 -16.23
C VAL A 558 -20.72 -21.42 -16.33
N ILE A 559 -21.00 -20.84 -17.50
CA ILE A 559 -20.93 -19.39 -17.77
C ILE A 559 -22.34 -18.96 -18.17
N VAL A 560 -22.84 -17.85 -17.61
CA VAL A 560 -24.12 -17.22 -17.99
C VAL A 560 -23.85 -15.74 -18.28
N SER A 561 -24.18 -15.26 -19.49
CA SER A 561 -24.09 -13.85 -19.92
C SER A 561 -25.09 -13.59 -21.06
N PRO A 562 -25.79 -12.44 -21.06
CA PRO A 562 -25.79 -11.53 -22.24
C PRO A 562 -26.07 -10.04 -21.88
N ILE A 563 -25.91 -8.96 -22.69
CA ILE A 563 -25.27 -8.56 -23.97
C ILE A 563 -25.28 -7.00 -23.94
N ALA A 564 -24.19 -6.30 -24.29
CA ALA A 564 -24.13 -5.17 -25.24
C ALA A 564 -22.83 -4.30 -25.16
N GLU A 565 -22.39 -3.86 -26.34
CA GLU A 565 -21.46 -2.77 -26.70
C GLU A 565 -19.94 -3.00 -26.90
N LYS A 566 -19.50 -2.44 -28.05
CA LYS A 566 -18.19 -2.54 -28.71
C LYS A 566 -17.09 -1.79 -27.94
N LYS A 567 -16.14 -2.50 -27.31
CA LYS A 567 -14.90 -1.90 -26.77
C LYS A 567 -13.63 -2.66 -27.16
N LYS A 568 -12.48 -1.96 -27.12
CA LYS A 568 -11.14 -2.38 -27.61
C LYS A 568 -10.49 -3.50 -26.76
N PRO A 569 -9.83 -4.51 -27.34
CA PRO A 569 -9.20 -5.60 -26.57
C PRO A 569 -8.04 -5.11 -25.68
N ILE A 570 -7.92 -5.70 -24.47
CA ILE A 570 -6.75 -5.54 -23.58
C ILE A 570 -5.96 -6.86 -23.61
N ILE A 571 -4.67 -6.78 -23.94
CA ILE A 571 -3.78 -7.95 -23.91
C ILE A 571 -2.88 -7.87 -22.68
N ILE A 572 -2.94 -8.91 -21.84
CA ILE A 572 -2.14 -9.04 -20.62
C ILE A 572 -1.19 -10.23 -20.80
N CYS A 573 0.11 -9.96 -20.88
CA CYS A 573 1.11 -11.03 -20.91
C CYS A 573 1.48 -11.44 -19.48
N SER A 574 1.02 -12.61 -19.04
CA SER A 574 1.26 -13.14 -17.69
C SER A 574 2.05 -14.45 -17.72
N PRO A 575 3.10 -14.61 -16.89
CA PRO A 575 3.87 -15.85 -16.78
C PRO A 575 3.08 -17.01 -16.13
N VAL A 576 1.92 -16.74 -15.53
CA VAL A 576 1.09 -17.70 -14.78
C VAL A 576 0.28 -18.63 -15.70
N VAL A 577 0.07 -18.23 -16.97
CA VAL A 577 -0.69 -19.03 -17.95
C VAL A 577 0.23 -20.11 -18.55
N GLY A 578 -0.21 -21.37 -18.44
CA GLY A 578 0.53 -22.53 -18.90
C GLY A 578 0.91 -22.48 -20.38
N LYS A 579 2.08 -23.04 -20.71
CA LYS A 579 2.74 -22.99 -22.02
C LYS A 579 1.88 -23.46 -23.22
N ASN A 580 0.84 -24.27 -22.94
CA ASN A 580 -0.05 -24.88 -23.93
C ASN A 580 -1.54 -24.56 -23.69
N SER A 581 -1.86 -23.60 -22.82
CA SER A 581 -3.24 -23.32 -22.41
C SER A 581 -3.47 -21.80 -22.29
N PRO A 582 -3.40 -21.05 -23.40
CA PRO A 582 -3.74 -19.62 -23.39
C PRO A 582 -5.16 -19.45 -22.84
N ILE A 583 -5.33 -18.52 -21.89
CA ILE A 583 -6.67 -18.17 -21.42
C ILE A 583 -7.15 -17.06 -22.35
N VAL A 584 -7.86 -17.50 -23.39
CA VAL A 584 -8.60 -16.60 -24.27
C VAL A 584 -9.96 -16.39 -23.63
N VAL A 585 -10.19 -15.23 -23.03
CA VAL A 585 -11.53 -14.83 -22.60
C VAL A 585 -12.21 -14.22 -23.82
N THR A 586 -12.78 -15.09 -24.63
CA THR A 586 -13.73 -14.72 -25.69
C THR A 586 -15.00 -15.51 -25.45
N SER A 587 -16.13 -14.83 -25.29
CA SER A 587 -17.42 -15.52 -25.40
C SER A 587 -17.56 -16.07 -26.82
N PRO A 588 -17.90 -17.34 -27.01
CA PRO A 588 -18.17 -17.88 -28.32
C PRO A 588 -19.65 -17.66 -28.63
N THR A 589 -20.03 -16.42 -28.98
CA THR A 589 -21.12 -16.13 -29.94
C THR A 589 -21.30 -14.62 -30.11
N ALA A 590 -21.34 -14.22 -31.38
CA ALA A 590 -21.68 -12.92 -31.95
C ALA A 590 -20.73 -11.71 -31.70
N GLU A 591 -20.50 -11.00 -32.80
CA GLU A 591 -19.66 -9.81 -32.94
C GLU A 591 -20.10 -8.68 -31.99
N GLY A 592 -19.21 -8.23 -31.11
CA GLY A 592 -19.46 -7.03 -30.30
C GLY A 592 -18.83 -6.96 -28.91
N GLN A 593 -18.25 -8.03 -28.37
CA GLN A 593 -17.63 -8.02 -27.04
C GLN A 593 -16.18 -7.51 -27.02
N ARG A 594 -15.72 -6.98 -25.86
CA ARG A 594 -14.32 -6.58 -25.57
C ARG A 594 -13.48 -7.82 -25.23
N PRO A 595 -12.54 -8.28 -26.08
CA PRO A 595 -11.72 -9.47 -25.77
C PRO A 595 -10.63 -9.14 -24.74
N ILE A 596 -10.50 -9.96 -23.68
CA ILE A 596 -9.33 -9.94 -22.80
C ILE A 596 -8.52 -11.20 -23.10
N VAL A 597 -7.29 -11.02 -23.57
CA VAL A 597 -6.44 -12.14 -23.98
C VAL A 597 -5.25 -12.23 -23.02
N ILE A 598 -5.17 -13.33 -22.26
CA ILE A 598 -4.09 -13.60 -21.32
C ILE A 598 -3.19 -14.71 -21.89
N CYS A 599 -2.01 -14.34 -22.35
CA CYS A 599 -1.07 -15.23 -23.02
C CYS A 599 0.22 -15.47 -22.22
N SER A 600 0.79 -16.67 -22.39
CA SER A 600 2.12 -17.04 -21.88
C SER A 600 3.23 -16.47 -22.78
N PRO A 601 4.36 -15.96 -22.24
CA PRO A 601 5.45 -15.44 -23.05
C PRO A 601 6.29 -16.56 -23.72
N VAL A 602 6.48 -16.45 -25.05
CA VAL A 602 7.31 -17.39 -25.85
C VAL A 602 8.80 -17.07 -25.67
N GLY A 603 9.64 -18.10 -25.55
CA GLY A 603 11.09 -17.93 -25.44
C GLY A 603 11.77 -17.58 -26.77
N ARG A 604 12.87 -16.81 -26.71
CA ARG A 604 13.63 -16.28 -27.87
C ARG A 604 14.04 -17.33 -28.91
N LYS A 605 14.26 -18.59 -28.52
CA LYS A 605 14.66 -19.69 -29.44
C LYS A 605 13.48 -20.33 -30.21
N GLN A 606 12.23 -20.13 -29.76
CA GLN A 606 11.04 -20.77 -30.36
C GLN A 606 10.24 -19.83 -31.28
N ALA A 607 10.60 -18.54 -31.37
CA ALA A 607 9.96 -17.58 -32.26
C ALA A 607 10.16 -17.89 -33.76
N MET A 608 11.15 -18.71 -34.13
CA MET A 608 11.43 -19.03 -35.53
C MET A 608 10.57 -20.16 -36.13
N PHE A 609 9.77 -20.89 -35.33
CA PHE A 609 9.11 -22.12 -35.79
C PHE A 609 7.64 -22.30 -35.38
N SER A 610 6.94 -21.23 -34.99
CA SER A 610 5.51 -21.31 -34.61
C SER A 610 4.65 -20.40 -35.51
N PRO A 611 3.62 -20.93 -36.20
CA PRO A 611 2.72 -20.13 -37.05
C PRO A 611 1.88 -19.10 -36.26
N ILE A 612 1.80 -19.24 -34.94
CA ILE A 612 1.07 -18.34 -34.03
C ILE A 612 1.93 -17.13 -33.63
N ALA A 613 3.26 -17.26 -33.66
CA ALA A 613 4.19 -16.18 -33.28
C ALA A 613 4.15 -14.99 -34.26
N ASP A 614 3.71 -15.20 -35.49
CA ASP A 614 3.55 -14.12 -36.48
C ASP A 614 2.31 -13.26 -36.27
N LYS A 615 1.33 -13.70 -35.48
CA LYS A 615 0.07 -12.96 -35.23
C LYS A 615 0.10 -12.04 -34.01
N VAL A 616 1.13 -12.12 -33.16
CA VAL A 616 1.23 -11.27 -31.95
C VAL A 616 2.61 -10.61 -31.90
N ARG A 617 2.69 -9.38 -32.40
CA ARG A 617 3.88 -8.52 -32.36
C ARG A 617 3.56 -7.25 -31.57
N SER A 618 4.58 -6.62 -30.97
CA SER A 618 4.41 -5.27 -30.41
C SER A 618 4.08 -4.27 -31.54
N PRO A 619 3.58 -3.06 -31.24
CA PRO A 619 3.33 -2.02 -32.24
C PRO A 619 4.57 -1.63 -33.08
N VAL A 620 5.77 -2.05 -32.64
CA VAL A 620 7.07 -1.79 -33.28
C VAL A 620 7.62 -3.05 -33.99
N GLY A 621 6.79 -4.08 -34.19
CA GLY A 621 7.15 -5.29 -34.96
C GLY A 621 8.07 -6.29 -34.26
N SER A 622 8.37 -6.11 -32.96
CA SER A 622 9.28 -6.98 -32.19
C SER A 622 8.55 -8.10 -31.41
N PRO A 623 9.16 -9.28 -31.21
CA PRO A 623 8.64 -10.31 -30.30
C PRO A 623 8.66 -9.86 -28.83
N ILE A 624 7.62 -10.20 -28.06
CA ILE A 624 7.51 -9.91 -26.62
C ILE A 624 8.47 -10.81 -25.83
N VAL A 625 9.42 -10.23 -25.09
CA VAL A 625 10.50 -10.98 -24.39
C VAL A 625 10.22 -11.13 -22.89
N ARG A 626 10.41 -12.36 -22.38
CA ARG A 626 10.38 -12.74 -20.96
C ARG A 626 11.25 -11.82 -20.10
N ARG A 627 10.60 -11.04 -19.19
CA ARG A 627 11.13 -10.63 -17.87
C ARG A 627 10.20 -9.70 -17.07
N LYS A 628 9.13 -9.13 -17.68
CA LYS A 628 8.17 -8.25 -17.00
C LYS A 628 6.74 -8.54 -17.46
N THR A 629 5.77 -8.47 -16.55
CA THR A 629 4.35 -8.31 -16.91
C THR A 629 4.24 -7.05 -17.75
N SER A 630 3.68 -7.16 -18.95
CA SER A 630 3.52 -6.04 -19.87
C SER A 630 2.08 -5.98 -20.37
N VAL A 631 1.57 -4.75 -20.48
CA VAL A 631 0.23 -4.43 -20.95
C VAL A 631 0.40 -3.63 -22.24
N VAL A 632 -0.26 -4.05 -23.31
CA VAL A 632 -0.26 -3.35 -24.61
C VAL A 632 -1.72 -3.06 -24.99
N ALA A 633 -2.03 -1.79 -25.22
CA ALA A 633 -3.27 -1.37 -25.87
C ALA A 633 -3.01 -1.29 -27.38
N CYS A 634 -3.79 -2.01 -28.20
CA CYS A 634 -3.62 -1.99 -29.65
C CYS A 634 -4.45 -0.86 -30.29
N ASP A 635 -3.85 -0.14 -31.23
CA ASP A 635 -4.52 0.82 -32.12
C ASP A 635 -4.67 0.18 -33.51
N PRO A 636 -5.90 -0.03 -34.02
CA PRO A 636 -6.11 -0.66 -35.32
C PRO A 636 -5.96 0.30 -36.52
N LEU A 637 -5.73 1.61 -36.33
CA LEU A 637 -5.66 2.59 -37.43
C LEU A 637 -4.25 2.90 -37.95
N ALA A 638 -3.20 2.20 -37.49
CA ALA A 638 -1.87 2.36 -38.05
C ALA A 638 -1.75 1.63 -39.40
N GLU A 639 -2.24 2.28 -40.46
CA GLU A 639 -1.90 1.90 -41.83
C GLU A 639 -0.39 2.00 -42.08
N LYS A 640 0.09 1.15 -43.00
CA LYS A 640 1.50 0.91 -43.32
C LYS A 640 2.30 2.20 -43.63
N GLY A 641 3.17 2.60 -42.69
CA GLY A 641 4.35 3.47 -42.89
C GLY A 641 4.07 4.97 -43.07
N PRO A 642 5.03 5.90 -42.83
CA PRO A 642 6.45 5.72 -42.53
C PRO A 642 6.85 6.13 -41.09
N ASN A 643 7.94 5.51 -40.60
CA ASN A 643 8.84 5.94 -39.52
C ASN A 643 8.32 6.98 -38.50
N ALA A 644 7.33 6.61 -37.69
CA ALA A 644 7.24 7.15 -36.34
C ALA A 644 8.10 6.25 -35.45
N SER A 645 9.37 6.60 -35.28
CA SER A 645 10.22 6.02 -34.25
C SER A 645 9.68 6.43 -32.87
N VAL A 646 8.61 5.79 -32.42
CA VAL A 646 8.29 5.77 -30.99
C VAL A 646 9.34 4.86 -30.40
N THR A 647 10.39 5.50 -29.89
CA THR A 647 11.45 4.85 -29.12
C THR A 647 10.78 3.88 -28.17
N PRO A 648 11.24 2.61 -28.09
CA PRO A 648 10.69 1.66 -27.13
C PRO A 648 10.62 2.38 -25.80
N ILE A 649 9.43 2.40 -25.18
CA ILE A 649 9.24 2.90 -23.82
C ILE A 649 10.31 2.17 -23.02
N GLN A 650 11.40 2.88 -22.73
CA GLN A 650 12.31 2.46 -21.68
C GLN A 650 11.38 2.24 -20.50
N PRO A 651 11.43 1.09 -19.80
CA PRO A 651 10.83 1.00 -18.50
C PRO A 651 11.46 2.13 -17.71
N SER A 652 10.79 3.27 -17.70
CA SER A 652 11.21 4.41 -16.91
C SER A 652 11.09 3.83 -15.51
N PRO A 653 12.20 3.61 -14.79
CA PRO A 653 12.09 3.31 -13.38
C PRO A 653 11.16 4.38 -12.84
N LEU A 654 10.10 4.01 -12.13
CA LEU A 654 9.27 4.95 -11.39
C LEU A 654 10.22 5.90 -10.68
N ARG A 655 10.43 7.09 -11.26
CA ARG A 655 11.38 8.05 -10.72
C ARG A 655 10.66 8.61 -9.50
N ARG A 656 11.28 8.42 -8.33
CA ARG A 656 10.97 9.18 -7.11
C ARG A 656 10.75 10.62 -7.55
N GLN A 657 9.54 11.15 -7.33
CA GLN A 657 9.27 12.52 -7.73
C GLN A 657 9.96 13.42 -6.71
N ASP A 658 10.74 14.35 -7.23
CA ASP A 658 11.70 15.11 -6.46
C ASP A 658 10.98 16.08 -5.51
N THR A 659 10.89 15.75 -4.22
CA THR A 659 10.72 16.80 -3.20
C THR A 659 11.93 17.73 -3.32
N HIS A 660 11.69 19.02 -3.46
CA HIS A 660 12.60 20.02 -4.06
C HIS A 660 13.89 20.33 -3.26
N PHE A 661 14.31 19.44 -2.36
CA PHE A 661 15.46 19.62 -1.46
C PHE A 661 16.56 18.57 -1.63
N VAL A 662 16.37 17.60 -2.54
CA VAL A 662 17.45 16.71 -2.99
C VAL A 662 17.58 16.89 -4.50
N GLN A 663 18.65 17.54 -4.96
CA GLN A 663 18.87 17.82 -6.37
C GLN A 663 18.92 16.53 -7.19
N LYS A 664 18.54 16.60 -8.47
CA LYS A 664 18.58 15.47 -9.41
C LYS A 664 19.98 14.84 -9.54
N ALA A 665 21.04 15.61 -9.25
CA ALA A 665 22.43 15.18 -9.22
C ALA A 665 22.79 14.29 -8.00
N GLU A 666 22.08 14.44 -6.89
CA GLU A 666 22.32 13.71 -5.63
C GLU A 666 21.69 12.31 -5.62
N LYS A 667 20.96 11.94 -6.69
CA LYS A 667 19.92 10.89 -6.64
C LYS A 667 20.27 9.50 -7.19
N ASN A 668 21.49 9.17 -7.63
CA ASN A 668 21.67 7.94 -8.42
C ASN A 668 23.02 7.21 -8.33
N LYS A 669 23.56 6.93 -7.15
CA LYS A 669 24.88 6.27 -7.08
C LYS A 669 25.09 5.23 -5.96
N LEU A 670 24.06 4.79 -5.25
CA LEU A 670 24.10 3.54 -4.46
C LEU A 670 23.98 2.27 -5.34
N ARG A 671 23.97 2.41 -6.68
CA ARG A 671 23.64 1.37 -7.66
C ARG A 671 24.82 0.64 -8.31
N ARG A 672 26.04 0.71 -7.75
CA ARG A 672 27.17 -0.11 -8.23
C ARG A 672 27.43 -1.27 -7.25
N ILE A 673 28.40 -2.14 -7.53
CA ILE A 673 28.65 -3.40 -6.78
C ILE A 673 29.38 -3.16 -5.43
N LEU A 674 30.20 -2.10 -5.32
CA LEU A 674 30.94 -1.71 -4.10
C LEU A 674 30.16 -1.05 -2.92
N PRO A 675 29.05 -0.28 -3.09
CA PRO A 675 28.31 0.38 -2.03
C PRO A 675 27.72 -0.57 -1.01
N VAL A 676 27.17 -1.73 -1.42
CA VAL A 676 26.49 -2.66 -0.51
C VAL A 676 27.46 -3.20 0.54
N LEU A 677 28.63 -3.68 0.14
CA LEU A 677 29.66 -4.16 1.08
C LEU A 677 30.22 -3.04 1.96
N SER A 678 30.36 -1.81 1.44
CA SER A 678 30.75 -0.66 2.26
C SER A 678 29.69 -0.29 3.30
N MET A 679 28.40 -0.47 2.97
CA MET A 679 27.28 -0.28 3.89
C MET A 679 27.24 -1.33 5.02
N PHE A 680 27.88 -2.49 4.86
CA PHE A 680 27.97 -3.54 5.89
C PHE A 680 29.23 -3.44 6.78
N ARG A 681 30.23 -2.62 6.43
CA ARG A 681 31.50 -2.56 7.18
C ARG A 681 31.46 -1.52 8.30
N VAL A 682 31.92 -1.93 9.48
CA VAL A 682 32.49 -1.05 10.51
C VAL A 682 33.94 -0.80 10.10
N ARG A 683 34.31 0.45 9.77
CA ARG A 683 35.73 0.78 9.81
C ARG A 683 36.08 0.94 11.29
N ALA A 684 36.66 -0.10 11.88
CA ALA A 684 37.42 0.07 13.10
C ALA A 684 38.63 0.93 12.73
N GLN A 685 38.57 2.22 13.02
CA GLN A 685 39.79 3.00 13.17
C GLN A 685 40.20 2.84 14.63
N ALA A 686 41.38 2.23 14.80
CA ALA A 686 42.07 2.10 16.06
C ALA A 686 42.42 3.46 16.66
#